data_AF-A0A3D2C5W2-F1
#
_entry.id   AF-A0A3D2C5W2-F1
#
_cell.length_a   1.000
_cell.length_b   1.000
_cell.length_c   1.000
_cell.angle_alpha   90.00
_cell.angle_beta   90.00
_cell.angle_gamma   90.00
#
_symmetry.space_group_name_H-M   'P 1'
#
loop_
_entity.id
_entity.type
_entity.pdbx_description
1 polymer ?
#
loop_
_entity_poly.entity_id
_entity_poly.type
_entity_poly.pdbx_seq_one_letter_code
_entity_poly.pdbx_strand_id
1 'polypeptide(L)'
;MAEPVLPSWADELRTRYQAGAASIFLAHGSIADLQPYSEDGSNTEWLEPTAFLHRFLGRTRPAVLFDASEGTVSFSSPQVESEVRARVNLRRKARGLDSITSWPSSAREVLPLLKEALAERSYRIAAIVHGVEQLAPSDDASPEAELTRGRIYDLVYDAPAGVVDGEALLVFTTPDLAAVDARLRSATRVATVTVPLPDFRALRAFVEVRIGEGDHDAGHLAASLVGQSFHAAGLAVERVLRGGDLADVVAATSSGPSLPSWADDLRERYLAGEASMFLVHGNVRDVYPWEDSSGAVTYVTLRQFMERFLARAKELVAYYNVSEGIEFPVPGMRQRFLDAINARRRKLGRAPRASMAQVGDKVLSTFEELITGSDDGPSAAVILDYVEMIVPMGDLSFMGDQDKSNLVALQRWSSDPAFLDSDNVVVLCTENLPDVHRRLVASPQLAAIQVPLPSDAERLTYIRSLDHTGIELEMSDEALAKVTAGLSLVQVRGLFRRARRSGETVTFRTVSRRKKSIIEQECHGLVEFVDPSHDFSHVGGLERLKGDLMRVARAIKDGHRNRVPMGIIFVGPMGTGKTFMAEAFAAESGLTCLKFKNFREKWVGSTEGNLEKILQVVEGLGYVLLIVDEADRSMGSATDGDGGTSSRVIARLKEFMSDTSHRGRIVVLMMTNRPDKLDADLKRPGRFDLKIPFFFPEDHGERIAVLEALARKNKLTLAEDADLDAAANGTEGYSGAELESVLLAAGAHSAEADHEVIEAEDLARAVADVIPSRDTRMLEFMEMLAVFESTNRRMLPERFQSLDTDTVHARLDALRLQLGRRV
;
A
#
# COMPACT_ATOMS: atom_id res chain seq x y z
N MET A 1 -19.54 30.69 40.55
CA MET A 1 -18.82 29.51 40.04
C MET A 1 -18.50 29.79 38.59
N ALA A 2 -17.26 29.55 38.14
CA ALA A 2 -16.91 29.64 36.72
C ALA A 2 -17.78 28.65 35.93
N GLU A 3 -18.20 29.02 34.73
CA GLU A 3 -18.93 28.07 33.87
C GLU A 3 -17.98 26.94 33.43
N PRO A 4 -18.41 25.67 33.49
CA PRO A 4 -17.60 24.56 33.01
C PRO A 4 -17.34 24.69 31.51
N VAL A 5 -16.12 24.38 31.08
CA VAL A 5 -15.78 24.31 29.65
C VAL A 5 -16.35 22.99 29.12
N LEU A 6 -17.41 23.09 28.30
CA LEU A 6 -18.08 21.92 27.73
C LEU A 6 -17.48 21.55 26.38
N PRO A 7 -17.34 20.25 26.07
CA PRO A 7 -17.10 19.80 24.70
C PRO A 7 -18.15 20.35 23.75
N SER A 8 -17.77 20.63 22.50
CA SER A 8 -18.66 21.21 21.48
C SER A 8 -19.97 20.44 21.31
N TRP A 9 -19.91 19.11 21.32
CA TRP A 9 -21.09 18.24 21.22
C TRP A 9 -22.01 18.33 22.45
N ALA A 10 -21.44 18.51 23.64
CA ALA A 10 -22.21 18.65 24.89
C ALA A 10 -22.84 20.05 24.99
N ASP A 11 -22.14 21.06 24.49
CA ASP A 11 -22.68 22.42 24.38
C ASP A 11 -23.81 22.51 23.35
N GLU A 12 -23.72 21.76 22.24
CA GLU A 12 -24.81 21.61 21.28
C GLU A 12 -26.06 21.00 21.93
N LEU A 13 -25.90 19.94 22.73
CA LEU A 13 -26.99 19.33 23.50
C LEU A 13 -27.61 20.35 24.46
N ARG A 14 -26.79 21.06 25.25
CA ARG A 14 -27.23 22.09 26.20
C ARG A 14 -28.02 23.20 25.50
N THR A 15 -27.49 23.71 24.40
CA THR A 15 -28.08 24.81 23.63
C THR A 15 -29.42 24.41 23.03
N ARG A 16 -29.50 23.22 22.41
CA ARG A 16 -30.76 22.70 21.84
C ARG A 16 -31.83 22.46 22.90
N TYR A 17 -31.43 21.96 24.06
CA TYR A 17 -32.35 21.76 25.18
C TYR A 17 -32.87 23.11 25.73
N GLN A 18 -32.00 24.09 25.97
CA GLN A 18 -32.39 25.42 26.46
C GLN A 18 -33.26 26.20 25.48
N ALA A 19 -33.05 26.02 24.18
CA ALA A 19 -33.89 26.60 23.13
C ALA A 19 -35.28 25.94 23.03
N GLY A 20 -35.57 24.88 23.81
CA GLY A 20 -36.80 24.10 23.72
C GLY A 20 -36.92 23.29 22.42
N ALA A 21 -35.82 23.09 21.70
CA ALA A 21 -35.81 22.45 20.38
C ALA A 21 -36.01 20.93 20.46
N ALA A 22 -35.51 20.28 21.53
CA ALA A 22 -35.70 18.86 21.79
C ALA A 22 -35.54 18.52 23.28
N SER A 23 -36.27 17.51 23.74
CA SER A 23 -36.15 16.90 25.08
C SER A 23 -35.70 15.44 25.04
N ILE A 24 -35.53 14.89 23.83
CA ILE A 24 -34.99 13.55 23.58
C ILE A 24 -33.78 13.70 22.64
N PHE A 25 -32.64 13.19 23.07
CA PHE A 25 -31.39 13.24 22.31
C PHE A 25 -30.91 11.84 21.97
N LEU A 26 -30.30 11.68 20.81
CA LEU A 26 -29.58 10.49 20.38
C LEU A 26 -28.13 10.89 20.10
N ALA A 27 -27.27 10.70 21.10
CA ALA A 27 -25.84 10.95 20.98
C ALA A 27 -25.16 9.75 20.31
N HIS A 28 -24.37 10.00 19.26
CA HIS A 28 -23.76 8.94 18.47
C HIS A 28 -22.33 9.23 18.04
N GLY A 29 -21.57 8.19 17.67
CA GLY A 29 -20.16 8.31 17.29
C GLY A 29 -19.27 7.78 18.41
N SER A 30 -18.31 8.58 18.84
CA SER A 30 -17.24 8.17 19.77
C SER A 30 -17.67 8.09 21.24
N ILE A 31 -18.81 7.45 21.51
CA ILE A 31 -19.43 7.35 22.84
C ILE A 31 -18.61 6.51 23.83
N ALA A 32 -17.78 5.61 23.34
CA ALA A 32 -16.86 4.79 24.13
C ALA A 32 -15.44 5.39 24.23
N ASP A 33 -15.16 6.47 23.49
CA ASP A 33 -13.82 7.06 23.46
C ASP A 33 -13.73 8.22 24.46
N LEU A 34 -12.68 8.22 25.27
CA LEU A 34 -12.44 9.26 26.28
C LEU A 34 -12.41 10.65 25.64
N GLN A 35 -13.11 11.62 26.24
CA GLN A 35 -13.13 13.03 25.80
C GLN A 35 -12.51 13.93 26.86
N PRO A 36 -11.80 15.01 26.45
CA PRO A 36 -11.25 15.97 27.39
C PRO A 36 -12.37 16.83 28.00
N TYR A 37 -12.33 16.99 29.32
CA TYR A 37 -13.31 17.74 30.09
C TYR A 37 -12.61 18.58 31.15
N SER A 38 -12.93 19.87 31.25
CA SER A 38 -12.42 20.70 32.33
C SER A 38 -13.55 21.38 33.11
N GLU A 39 -13.58 21.16 34.42
CA GLU A 39 -14.61 21.71 35.29
C GLU A 39 -14.47 23.22 35.50
N ASP A 40 -13.25 23.74 35.49
CA ASP A 40 -12.91 25.12 35.85
C ASP A 40 -11.84 25.75 34.94
N GLY A 41 -11.48 25.07 33.85
CA GLY A 41 -10.43 25.48 32.91
C GLY A 41 -9.01 25.22 33.41
N SER A 42 -8.83 24.67 34.62
CA SER A 42 -7.51 24.46 35.25
C SER A 42 -7.08 23.00 35.32
N ASN A 43 -8.02 22.06 35.39
CA ASN A 43 -7.73 20.63 35.43
C ASN A 43 -8.58 19.89 34.37
N THR A 44 -7.91 19.33 33.36
CA THR A 44 -8.56 18.52 32.33
C THR A 44 -8.59 17.06 32.78
N GLU A 45 -9.79 16.51 32.93
CA GLU A 45 -10.08 15.08 33.10
C GLU A 45 -10.47 14.48 31.75
N TRP A 46 -10.23 13.19 31.56
CA TRP A 46 -10.68 12.46 30.38
C TRP A 46 -11.75 11.46 30.80
N LEU A 47 -12.96 11.63 30.26
CA LEU A 47 -14.14 10.83 30.62
C LEU A 47 -14.82 10.30 29.37
N GLU A 48 -15.36 9.09 29.44
CA GLU A 48 -16.27 8.61 28.40
C GLU A 48 -17.49 9.54 28.31
N PRO A 49 -18.01 9.82 27.11
CA PRO A 49 -19.22 10.61 26.90
C PRO A 49 -20.40 10.19 27.77
N THR A 50 -20.59 8.90 28.01
CA THR A 50 -21.65 8.38 28.89
C THR A 50 -21.41 8.77 30.36
N ALA A 51 -20.18 8.58 30.85
CA ALA A 51 -19.79 8.98 32.21
C ALA A 51 -19.85 10.50 32.39
N PHE A 52 -19.41 11.26 31.38
CA PHE A 52 -19.54 12.71 31.32
C PHE A 52 -21.02 13.13 31.39
N LEU A 53 -21.90 12.57 30.57
CA LEU A 53 -23.33 12.89 30.59
C LEU A 53 -23.95 12.61 31.96
N HIS A 54 -23.63 11.47 32.56
CA HIS A 54 -24.13 11.09 33.86
C HIS A 54 -23.70 12.08 34.95
N ARG A 55 -22.42 12.49 34.96
CA ARG A 55 -21.88 13.49 35.88
C ARG A 55 -22.43 14.89 35.61
N PHE A 56 -22.36 15.34 34.36
CA PHE A 56 -22.78 16.67 33.92
C PHE A 56 -24.26 16.94 34.19
N LEU A 57 -25.12 16.02 33.78
CA LEU A 57 -26.56 16.13 34.03
C LEU A 57 -26.84 16.03 35.53
N GLY A 58 -26.14 15.15 36.24
CA GLY A 58 -26.21 14.99 37.70
C GLY A 58 -25.96 16.28 38.50
N ARG A 59 -25.18 17.24 37.97
CA ARG A 59 -24.94 18.55 38.62
C ARG A 59 -26.16 19.46 38.58
N THR A 60 -26.98 19.35 37.53
CA THR A 60 -28.10 20.26 37.28
C THR A 60 -29.45 19.67 37.66
N ARG A 61 -29.54 18.33 37.67
CA ARG A 61 -30.74 17.59 38.00
C ARG A 61 -30.41 16.15 38.40
N PRO A 62 -31.27 15.48 39.18
CA PRO A 62 -31.23 14.03 39.37
C PRO A 62 -31.05 13.29 38.04
N ALA A 63 -29.97 12.51 37.92
CA ALA A 63 -29.67 11.72 36.73
C ALA A 63 -29.68 10.22 37.04
N VAL A 64 -30.21 9.44 36.09
CA VAL A 64 -30.24 7.97 36.07
C VAL A 64 -29.59 7.51 34.78
N LEU A 65 -28.63 6.59 34.86
CA LEU A 65 -28.01 5.94 33.72
C LEU A 65 -28.37 4.46 33.74
N PHE A 66 -28.94 3.97 32.65
CA PHE A 66 -29.10 2.56 32.37
C PHE A 66 -28.12 2.13 31.28
N ASP A 67 -27.23 1.21 31.61
CA ASP A 67 -26.31 0.59 30.66
C ASP A 67 -26.92 -0.71 30.12
N ALA A 68 -27.29 -0.72 28.84
CA ALA A 68 -27.88 -1.90 28.22
C ALA A 68 -26.88 -3.06 28.05
N SER A 69 -25.58 -2.75 27.93
CA SER A 69 -24.54 -3.75 27.72
C SER A 69 -24.18 -4.47 29.01
N GLU A 70 -24.15 -3.75 30.13
CA GLU A 70 -23.84 -4.32 31.45
C GLU A 70 -25.09 -4.74 32.24
N GLY A 71 -26.28 -4.26 31.83
CA GLY A 71 -27.52 -4.47 32.58
C GLY A 71 -27.51 -3.77 33.93
N THR A 72 -26.80 -2.64 34.05
CA THR A 72 -26.62 -1.90 35.31
C THR A 72 -27.41 -0.60 35.30
N VAL A 73 -27.96 -0.24 36.47
CA VAL A 73 -28.62 1.06 36.69
C VAL A 73 -27.82 1.83 37.72
N SER A 74 -27.34 3.01 37.35
CA SER A 74 -26.59 3.92 38.22
C SER A 74 -27.30 5.26 38.37
N PHE A 75 -27.00 5.92 39.49
CA PHE A 75 -27.62 7.18 39.87
C PHE A 75 -26.56 8.20 40.22
N SER A 76 -26.83 9.46 39.92
CA SER A 76 -25.97 10.60 40.29
C SER A 76 -25.63 10.68 41.79
N SER A 77 -26.48 10.15 42.68
CA SER A 77 -26.15 9.92 44.10
C SER A 77 -27.06 8.86 44.76
N PRO A 78 -26.67 8.28 45.92
CA PRO A 78 -27.52 7.34 46.67
C PRO A 78 -28.85 7.96 47.16
N GLN A 79 -28.86 9.28 47.37
CA GLN A 79 -30.07 10.02 47.74
C GLN A 79 -31.03 10.08 46.54
N VAL A 80 -30.50 10.32 45.34
CA VAL A 80 -31.28 10.31 44.09
C VAL A 80 -31.88 8.94 43.82
N GLU A 81 -31.14 7.85 44.04
CA GLU A 81 -31.68 6.50 43.90
C GLU A 81 -32.91 6.29 44.81
N SER A 82 -32.78 6.67 46.08
CA SER A 82 -33.86 6.51 47.07
C SER A 82 -35.09 7.33 46.70
N GLU A 83 -34.88 8.56 46.21
CA GLU A 83 -35.95 9.46 45.79
C GLU A 83 -36.67 8.97 44.52
N VAL A 84 -35.92 8.57 43.49
CA VAL A 84 -36.49 8.03 42.24
C VAL A 84 -37.25 6.74 42.53
N ARG A 85 -36.70 5.83 43.36
CA ARG A 85 -37.37 4.60 43.76
C ARG A 85 -38.67 4.86 44.53
N ALA A 86 -38.68 5.82 45.46
CA ALA A 86 -39.90 6.19 46.19
C ALA A 86 -41.01 6.69 45.25
N ARG A 87 -40.64 7.51 44.27
CA ARG A 87 -41.58 8.07 43.26
C ARG A 87 -42.13 6.99 42.33
N VAL A 88 -41.26 6.10 41.85
CA VAL A 88 -41.66 4.92 41.06
C VAL A 88 -42.63 4.05 41.86
N ASN A 89 -42.31 3.72 43.11
CA ASN A 89 -43.16 2.90 43.98
C ASN A 89 -44.53 3.55 44.27
N LEU A 90 -44.59 4.88 44.41
CA LEU A 90 -45.86 5.60 44.57
C LEU A 90 -46.79 5.38 43.37
N ARG A 91 -46.25 5.43 42.15
CA ARG A 91 -47.01 5.23 40.91
C ARG A 91 -47.39 3.79 40.67
N ARG A 92 -46.49 2.86 40.98
CA ARG A 92 -46.78 1.42 40.95
C ARG A 92 -47.93 1.08 41.88
N LYS A 93 -47.90 1.60 43.12
CA LYS A 93 -48.99 1.45 44.08
C LYS A 93 -50.31 2.03 43.58
N ALA A 94 -50.30 3.19 42.92
CA ALA A 94 -51.48 3.79 42.31
C ALA A 94 -52.09 2.94 41.18
N ARG A 95 -51.29 2.06 40.56
CA ARG A 95 -51.70 1.11 39.51
C ARG A 95 -51.98 -0.30 40.05
N GLY A 96 -51.95 -0.50 41.38
CA GLY A 96 -52.11 -1.81 42.00
C GLY A 96 -50.94 -2.77 41.78
N LEU A 97 -49.74 -2.26 41.46
CA LEU A 97 -48.52 -3.02 41.25
C LEU A 97 -47.65 -3.02 42.52
N ASP A 98 -46.90 -4.10 42.71
CA ASP A 98 -45.97 -4.24 43.84
C ASP A 98 -44.82 -3.23 43.77
N SER A 99 -44.40 -2.77 44.95
CA SER A 99 -43.23 -1.89 45.09
C SER A 99 -41.93 -2.64 44.79
N ILE A 100 -41.01 -1.99 44.09
CA ILE A 100 -39.66 -2.50 43.87
C ILE A 100 -38.78 -2.26 45.10
N THR A 101 -38.01 -3.28 45.47
CA THR A 101 -37.01 -3.25 46.54
C THR A 101 -35.61 -2.94 46.01
N SER A 102 -35.30 -3.38 44.79
CA SER A 102 -34.07 -3.10 44.03
C SER A 102 -34.38 -2.81 42.56
N TRP A 103 -33.44 -2.17 41.86
CA TRP A 103 -33.56 -1.97 40.42
C TRP A 103 -33.27 -3.28 39.67
N PRO A 104 -34.07 -3.63 38.65
CA PRO A 104 -33.83 -4.81 37.83
C PRO A 104 -32.65 -4.59 36.87
N SER A 105 -32.09 -5.68 36.34
CA SER A 105 -30.98 -5.64 35.38
C SER A 105 -31.42 -5.78 33.91
N SER A 106 -32.60 -6.36 33.66
CA SER A 106 -33.12 -6.51 32.30
C SER A 106 -33.71 -5.20 31.77
N ALA A 107 -33.33 -4.81 30.56
CA ALA A 107 -33.89 -3.65 29.87
C ALA A 107 -35.44 -3.68 29.80
N ARG A 108 -36.01 -4.89 29.68
CA ARG A 108 -37.46 -5.10 29.64
C ARG A 108 -38.16 -4.58 30.90
N GLU A 109 -37.51 -4.68 32.05
CA GLU A 109 -38.04 -4.27 33.34
C GLU A 109 -37.61 -2.85 33.71
N VAL A 110 -36.42 -2.42 33.30
CA VAL A 110 -35.90 -1.07 33.59
C VAL A 110 -36.62 0.02 32.79
N LEU A 111 -36.83 -0.17 31.49
CA LEU A 111 -37.40 0.88 30.61
C LEU A 111 -38.81 1.35 31.06
N PRO A 112 -39.73 0.47 31.50
CA PRO A 112 -41.01 0.91 32.08
C PRO A 112 -40.85 1.72 33.38
N LEU A 113 -39.89 1.36 34.24
CA LEU A 113 -39.62 2.10 35.48
C LEU A 113 -39.04 3.49 35.19
N LEU A 114 -38.18 3.61 34.17
CA LEU A 114 -37.69 4.90 33.67
C LEU A 114 -38.85 5.75 33.13
N LYS A 115 -39.77 5.16 32.37
CA LYS A 115 -40.99 5.86 31.90
C LYS A 115 -41.82 6.38 33.08
N GLU A 116 -41.95 5.59 34.15
CA GLU A 116 -42.64 6.01 35.37
C GLU A 116 -41.93 7.15 36.09
N ALA A 117 -40.60 7.14 36.15
CA ALA A 117 -39.81 8.22 36.73
C ALA A 117 -39.91 9.52 35.91
N LEU A 118 -39.88 9.43 34.58
CA LEU A 118 -39.88 10.56 33.66
C LEU A 118 -41.22 11.28 33.52
N ALA A 119 -42.34 10.67 33.93
CA ALA A 119 -43.67 11.27 33.79
C ALA A 119 -44.05 12.23 34.93
N GLU A 120 -43.17 12.49 35.91
CA GLU A 120 -43.46 13.39 37.04
C GLU A 120 -43.15 14.85 36.70
N ARG A 121 -44.19 15.68 36.52
CA ARG A 121 -44.06 17.09 36.14
C ARG A 121 -43.33 17.95 37.16
N SER A 122 -43.41 17.58 38.43
CA SER A 122 -42.81 18.32 39.54
C SER A 122 -41.33 17.97 39.76
N TYR A 123 -40.76 17.06 38.95
CA TYR A 123 -39.42 16.50 39.18
C TYR A 123 -38.59 16.53 37.91
N ARG A 124 -37.61 17.44 37.88
CA ARG A 124 -36.68 17.56 36.77
C ARG A 124 -35.66 16.44 36.84
N ILE A 125 -35.80 15.43 35.98
CA ILE A 125 -34.93 14.24 35.96
C ILE A 125 -34.30 14.08 34.57
N ALA A 126 -33.06 13.58 34.53
CA ALA A 126 -32.42 13.08 33.32
C ALA A 126 -32.35 11.56 33.33
N ALA A 127 -32.75 10.92 32.24
CA ALA A 127 -32.52 9.50 32.00
C ALA A 127 -31.55 9.34 30.82
N ILE A 128 -30.50 8.55 31.02
CA ILE A 128 -29.51 8.19 30.01
C ILE A 128 -29.66 6.68 29.76
N VAL A 129 -29.81 6.29 28.50
CA VAL A 129 -29.88 4.89 28.07
C VAL A 129 -28.72 4.64 27.13
N HIS A 130 -27.71 3.93 27.64
CA HIS A 130 -26.51 3.56 26.88
C HIS A 130 -26.72 2.24 26.12
N GLY A 131 -26.24 2.16 24.88
CA GLY A 131 -26.33 0.97 24.03
C GLY A 131 -27.69 0.77 23.36
N VAL A 132 -28.33 1.84 22.87
CA VAL A 132 -29.70 1.75 22.30
C VAL A 132 -29.79 0.88 21.04
N GLU A 133 -28.69 0.68 20.30
CA GLU A 133 -28.58 -0.23 19.16
C GLU A 133 -28.85 -1.69 19.54
N GLN A 134 -28.58 -2.09 20.80
CA GLN A 134 -28.89 -3.43 21.30
C GLN A 134 -30.38 -3.57 21.62
N LEU A 135 -31.02 -2.47 22.03
CA LEU A 135 -32.43 -2.44 22.44
C LEU A 135 -33.39 -2.22 21.26
N ALA A 136 -32.92 -1.55 20.21
CA ALA A 136 -33.68 -1.23 19.00
C ALA A 136 -32.76 -1.26 17.75
N PRO A 137 -32.29 -2.44 17.31
CA PRO A 137 -31.37 -2.58 16.18
C PRO A 137 -32.04 -2.26 14.82
N SER A 138 -31.27 -2.03 13.77
CA SER A 138 -31.77 -1.76 12.41
C SER A 138 -32.27 -3.00 11.66
N ASP A 139 -31.71 -4.18 11.94
CA ASP A 139 -31.96 -5.45 11.23
C ASP A 139 -32.76 -6.48 12.07
N ASP A 140 -32.90 -7.71 11.55
CA ASP A 140 -33.75 -8.79 12.07
C ASP A 140 -33.46 -9.07 13.55
N ALA A 141 -34.43 -8.73 14.40
CA ALA A 141 -34.23 -8.65 15.84
C ALA A 141 -34.38 -10.02 16.50
N SER A 142 -33.54 -10.28 17.51
CA SER A 142 -33.86 -11.35 18.46
C SER A 142 -35.26 -11.10 19.06
N PRO A 143 -36.01 -12.16 19.47
CA PRO A 143 -37.31 -11.98 20.12
C PRO A 143 -37.25 -11.05 21.35
N GLU A 144 -36.10 -10.98 22.01
CA GLU A 144 -35.84 -10.07 23.12
C GLU A 144 -35.68 -8.62 22.67
N ALA A 145 -34.93 -8.38 21.58
CA ALA A 145 -34.78 -7.06 20.98
C ALA A 145 -36.11 -6.51 20.42
N GLU A 146 -37.00 -7.36 19.89
CA GLU A 146 -38.35 -6.91 19.48
C GLU A 146 -39.18 -6.40 20.67
N LEU A 147 -39.12 -7.11 21.81
CA LEU A 147 -39.84 -6.74 23.03
C LEU A 147 -39.30 -5.46 23.66
N THR A 148 -37.98 -5.24 23.65
CA THR A 148 -37.36 -4.00 24.16
C THR A 148 -37.55 -2.83 23.20
N ARG A 149 -37.54 -3.07 21.88
CA ARG A 149 -37.80 -2.04 20.85
C ARG A 149 -39.16 -1.39 21.02
N GLY A 150 -40.20 -2.19 21.33
CA GLY A 150 -41.53 -1.65 21.68
C GLY A 150 -41.52 -0.71 22.88
N ARG A 151 -40.69 -0.98 23.90
CA ARG A 151 -40.54 -0.11 25.09
C ARG A 151 -39.74 1.15 24.82
N ILE A 152 -38.79 1.11 23.89
CA ILE A 152 -38.10 2.31 23.42
C ILE A 152 -39.07 3.21 22.65
N TYR A 153 -39.92 2.63 21.80
CA TYR A 153 -40.98 3.39 21.13
C TYR A 153 -41.97 4.01 22.13
N ASP A 154 -42.31 3.30 23.21
CA ASP A 154 -43.13 3.85 24.30
C ASP A 154 -42.49 5.08 24.95
N LEU A 155 -41.16 5.20 24.99
CA LEU A 155 -40.46 6.36 25.55
C LEU A 155 -40.36 7.54 24.58
N VAL A 156 -40.42 7.26 23.27
CA VAL A 156 -40.19 8.27 22.21
C VAL A 156 -41.49 8.77 21.60
N TYR A 157 -42.38 7.87 21.18
CA TYR A 157 -43.65 8.22 20.52
C TYR A 157 -44.77 8.47 21.52
N ASP A 158 -44.81 7.72 22.63
CA ASP A 158 -45.71 7.96 23.77
C ASP A 158 -44.93 8.58 24.95
N ALA A 159 -44.20 9.66 24.64
CA ALA A 159 -43.23 10.23 25.55
C ALA A 159 -43.88 10.67 26.88
N PRO A 160 -43.26 10.35 28.04
CA PRO A 160 -43.82 10.72 29.34
C PRO A 160 -44.01 12.23 29.49
N ALA A 161 -45.05 12.65 30.24
CA ALA A 161 -45.45 14.06 30.35
C ALA A 161 -44.32 15.02 30.74
N GLY A 162 -43.40 14.61 31.63
CA GLY A 162 -42.24 15.42 31.99
C GLY A 162 -41.28 15.66 30.82
N VAL A 163 -41.08 14.66 29.94
CA VAL A 163 -40.30 14.81 28.70
C VAL A 163 -41.06 15.67 27.70
N VAL A 164 -42.39 15.55 27.64
CA VAL A 164 -43.22 16.35 26.73
C VAL A 164 -43.18 17.84 27.06
N ASP A 165 -43.27 18.16 28.35
CA ASP A 165 -43.33 19.51 28.89
C ASP A 165 -41.92 20.14 29.03
N GLY A 166 -40.86 19.42 28.65
CA GLY A 166 -39.47 19.90 28.72
C GLY A 166 -38.85 19.87 30.13
N GLU A 167 -39.58 19.39 31.13
CA GLU A 167 -39.15 19.30 32.52
C GLU A 167 -38.20 18.11 32.77
N ALA A 168 -38.27 17.06 31.95
CA ALA A 168 -37.37 15.91 31.97
C ALA A 168 -36.56 15.79 30.66
N LEU A 169 -35.39 15.17 30.76
CA LEU A 169 -34.46 14.96 29.65
C LEU A 169 -34.22 13.46 29.43
N LEU A 170 -34.30 13.01 28.19
CA LEU A 170 -33.98 11.64 27.80
C LEU A 170 -32.82 11.65 26.80
N VAL A 171 -31.75 10.91 27.09
CA VAL A 171 -30.58 10.80 26.22
C VAL A 171 -30.33 9.32 25.92
N PHE A 172 -30.38 8.97 24.64
CA PHE A 172 -29.91 7.69 24.14
C PHE A 172 -28.48 7.84 23.65
N THR A 173 -27.62 6.85 23.87
CA THR A 173 -26.28 6.83 23.30
C THR A 173 -26.04 5.57 22.49
N THR A 174 -25.32 5.70 21.37
CA THR A 174 -24.95 4.58 20.50
C THR A 174 -23.58 4.81 19.85
N PRO A 175 -22.72 3.79 19.68
CA PRO A 175 -21.48 3.96 18.92
C PRO A 175 -21.74 4.12 17.41
N ASP A 176 -22.82 3.51 16.88
CA ASP A 176 -23.17 3.58 15.47
C ASP A 176 -24.63 3.95 15.27
N LEU A 177 -24.85 5.12 14.70
CA LEU A 177 -26.19 5.59 14.37
C LEU A 177 -26.87 4.69 13.32
N ALA A 178 -26.13 4.09 12.39
CA ALA A 178 -26.72 3.26 11.35
C ALA A 178 -27.33 1.96 11.91
N ALA A 179 -26.74 1.42 12.98
CA ALA A 179 -27.20 0.23 13.70
C ALA A 179 -28.51 0.43 14.48
N VAL A 180 -28.97 1.67 14.64
CA VAL A 180 -30.23 2.00 15.31
C VAL A 180 -31.39 2.01 14.33
N ASP A 181 -32.54 1.48 14.75
CA ASP A 181 -33.78 1.48 13.99
C ASP A 181 -34.09 2.86 13.37
N ALA A 182 -34.34 2.87 12.06
CA ALA A 182 -34.59 4.09 11.28
C ALA A 182 -35.79 4.89 11.79
N ARG A 183 -36.80 4.24 12.39
CA ARG A 183 -37.97 4.91 12.96
C ARG A 183 -37.58 5.76 14.16
N LEU A 184 -36.70 5.25 15.02
CA LEU A 184 -36.19 5.99 16.18
C LEU A 184 -35.37 7.21 15.75
N ARG A 185 -34.52 7.05 14.73
CA ARG A 185 -33.69 8.14 14.17
C ARG A 185 -34.48 9.26 13.52
N SER A 186 -35.63 8.94 12.95
CA SER A 186 -36.49 9.88 12.21
C SER A 186 -37.65 10.43 13.03
N ALA A 187 -37.75 10.09 14.31
CA ALA A 187 -38.81 10.55 15.19
C ALA A 187 -38.69 12.07 15.42
N THR A 188 -39.80 12.81 15.25
CA THR A 188 -39.86 14.28 15.26
C THR A 188 -39.31 14.93 16.54
N ARG A 189 -39.34 14.22 17.67
CA ARG A 189 -38.89 14.73 18.98
C ARG A 189 -37.44 14.38 19.32
N VAL A 190 -36.77 13.58 18.49
CA VAL A 190 -35.40 13.10 18.69
C VAL A 190 -34.43 14.00 17.94
N ALA A 191 -33.49 14.60 18.66
CA ALA A 191 -32.38 15.32 18.06
C ALA A 191 -31.10 14.46 18.11
N THR A 192 -30.41 14.32 16.97
CA THR A 192 -29.11 13.65 16.94
C THR A 192 -27.98 14.61 17.30
N VAL A 193 -27.00 14.11 18.05
CA VAL A 193 -25.78 14.83 18.42
C VAL A 193 -24.59 13.93 18.11
N THR A 194 -23.63 14.43 17.34
CA THR A 194 -22.44 13.65 16.96
C THR A 194 -21.32 13.91 17.95
N VAL A 195 -20.83 12.86 18.59
CA VAL A 195 -19.64 12.88 19.44
C VAL A 195 -18.42 12.63 18.55
N PRO A 196 -17.50 13.60 18.43
CA PRO A 196 -16.31 13.47 17.61
C PRO A 196 -15.30 12.54 18.27
N LEU A 197 -14.36 12.01 17.49
CA LEU A 197 -13.21 11.34 18.06
C LEU A 197 -12.37 12.31 18.89
N PRO A 198 -11.71 11.82 19.95
CA PRO A 198 -10.85 12.65 20.76
C PRO A 198 -9.73 13.26 19.92
N ASP A 199 -9.38 14.49 20.25
CA ASP A 199 -8.16 15.12 19.73
C ASP A 199 -6.95 14.29 20.19
N PHE A 200 -6.38 13.57 19.23
CA PHE A 200 -5.27 12.67 19.43
C PHE A 200 -3.98 13.36 19.85
N ARG A 201 -3.73 14.58 19.36
CA ARG A 201 -2.56 15.36 19.75
C ARG A 201 -2.70 15.79 21.20
N ALA A 202 -3.90 16.21 21.61
CA ALA A 202 -4.20 16.55 23.00
C ALA A 202 -4.18 15.33 23.94
N LEU A 203 -4.72 14.18 23.50
CA LEU A 203 -4.71 12.93 24.28
C LEU A 203 -3.28 12.42 24.48
N ARG A 204 -2.47 12.40 23.43
CA ARG A 204 -1.05 12.03 23.49
C ARG A 204 -0.29 12.97 24.44
N ALA A 205 -0.43 14.28 24.28
CA ALA A 205 0.20 15.26 25.16
C ALA A 205 -0.23 15.08 26.62
N PHE A 206 -1.49 14.76 26.88
CA PHE A 206 -1.99 14.47 28.22
C PHE A 206 -1.36 13.20 28.82
N VAL A 207 -1.28 12.12 28.05
CA VAL A 207 -0.65 10.85 28.44
C VAL A 207 0.83 11.06 28.76
N GLU A 208 1.55 11.78 27.89
CA GLU A 208 2.97 12.12 28.07
C GLU A 208 3.21 12.97 29.34
N VAL A 209 2.34 13.95 29.63
CA VAL A 209 2.46 14.83 30.80
C VAL A 209 2.14 14.10 32.12
N ARG A 210 1.16 13.19 32.12
CA ARG A 210 0.61 12.61 33.37
C ARG A 210 1.31 11.32 33.80
N ILE A 211 1.91 10.58 32.87
CA ILE A 211 2.76 9.41 33.19
C ILE A 211 4.12 9.88 33.74
N GLY A 212 4.58 11.07 33.36
CA GLY A 212 5.80 11.69 33.89
C GLY A 212 7.09 10.92 33.57
N GLU A 213 8.24 11.55 33.79
CA GLU A 213 9.59 11.02 33.52
C GLU A 213 9.94 9.67 34.24
N GLY A 214 9.01 9.07 34.99
CA GLY A 214 9.23 7.88 35.81
C GLY A 214 9.19 6.55 35.06
N ASP A 215 8.52 6.47 33.91
CA ASP A 215 8.50 5.26 33.07
C ASP A 215 8.32 5.62 31.59
N HIS A 216 9.42 6.06 30.99
CA HIS A 216 9.49 6.56 29.61
C HIS A 216 8.99 5.54 28.57
N ASP A 217 9.16 4.24 28.85
CA ASP A 217 8.75 3.15 27.97
C ASP A 217 7.22 2.95 28.02
N ALA A 218 6.59 3.06 29.19
CA ALA A 218 5.14 2.96 29.33
C ALA A 218 4.39 4.14 28.68
N GLY A 219 4.94 5.35 28.79
CA GLY A 219 4.41 6.53 28.09
C GLY A 219 4.49 6.41 26.56
N HIS A 220 5.62 5.92 26.05
CA HIS A 220 5.79 5.66 24.61
C HIS A 220 4.90 4.51 24.11
N LEU A 221 4.74 3.43 24.88
CA LEU A 221 3.85 2.32 24.52
C LEU A 221 2.38 2.74 24.53
N ALA A 222 1.95 3.50 25.53
CA ALA A 222 0.58 4.03 25.58
C ALA A 222 0.31 4.97 24.40
N ALA A 223 1.26 5.86 24.06
CA ALA A 223 1.18 6.72 22.88
C ALA A 223 1.19 5.92 21.55
N SER A 224 1.91 4.80 21.50
CA SER A 224 1.92 3.86 20.36
C SER A 224 0.57 3.13 20.22
N LEU A 225 -0.05 2.72 21.34
CA LEU A 225 -1.34 2.02 21.37
C LEU A 225 -2.53 2.91 21.01
N VAL A 226 -2.47 4.21 21.34
CA VAL A 226 -3.38 5.26 20.81
C VAL A 226 -3.44 5.25 19.29
N GLY A 227 -2.39 4.72 18.65
CA GLY A 227 -2.26 4.59 17.23
C GLY A 227 -2.90 3.37 16.56
N GLN A 228 -2.94 2.22 17.22
CA GLN A 228 -3.17 0.94 16.54
C GLN A 228 -4.67 0.57 16.42
N SER A 229 -5.48 0.93 17.41
CA SER A 229 -6.93 0.68 17.44
C SER A 229 -7.58 1.61 18.48
N PHE A 230 -8.66 2.29 18.11
CA PHE A 230 -9.38 3.23 18.98
C PHE A 230 -9.91 2.55 20.26
N HIS A 231 -10.45 1.34 20.12
CA HIS A 231 -10.98 0.56 21.23
C HIS A 231 -9.86 0.02 22.13
N ALA A 232 -8.76 -0.46 21.54
CA ALA A 232 -7.59 -0.93 22.28
C ALA A 232 -6.86 0.21 23.02
N ALA A 233 -6.80 1.39 22.40
CA ALA A 233 -6.25 2.60 22.97
C ALA A 233 -7.02 3.07 24.20
N GLY A 234 -8.36 3.13 24.12
CA GLY A 234 -9.22 3.50 25.25
C GLY A 234 -9.04 2.58 26.44
N LEU A 235 -9.08 1.26 26.21
CA LEU A 235 -8.88 0.24 27.25
C LEU A 235 -7.47 0.27 27.86
N ALA A 236 -6.44 0.51 27.04
CA ALA A 236 -5.06 0.63 27.51
C ALA A 236 -4.87 1.87 28.39
N VAL A 237 -5.36 3.02 27.94
CA VAL A 237 -5.29 4.29 28.70
C VAL A 237 -6.08 4.18 30.00
N GLU A 238 -7.26 3.57 30.00
CA GLU A 238 -8.07 3.36 31.20
C GLU A 238 -7.36 2.45 32.23
N ARG A 239 -6.74 1.35 31.79
CA ARG A 239 -5.97 0.45 32.68
C ARG A 239 -4.73 1.12 33.25
N VAL A 240 -4.02 1.92 32.45
CA VAL A 240 -2.84 2.68 32.89
C VAL A 240 -3.24 3.74 33.92
N LEU A 241 -4.31 4.50 33.68
CA LEU A 241 -4.83 5.49 34.63
C LEU A 241 -5.33 4.88 35.94
N ARG A 242 -5.65 3.59 35.96
CA ARG A 242 -6.07 2.82 37.15
C ARG A 242 -4.93 2.01 37.80
N GLY A 243 -3.69 2.12 37.31
CA GLY A 243 -2.51 1.49 37.90
C GLY A 243 -2.32 -0.01 37.59
N GLY A 244 -2.88 -0.50 36.47
CA GLY A 244 -2.69 -1.89 36.01
C GLY A 244 -1.39 -2.09 35.22
N ASP A 245 -0.92 -3.35 35.15
CA ASP A 245 0.30 -3.74 34.43
C ASP A 245 0.10 -3.73 32.90
N LEU A 246 1.02 -3.08 32.18
CA LEU A 246 0.92 -2.76 30.75
C LEU A 246 1.17 -3.98 29.85
N ALA A 247 1.95 -4.95 30.34
CA ALA A 247 2.35 -6.13 29.57
C ALA A 247 1.17 -7.06 29.20
N ASP A 248 0.16 -7.14 30.06
CA ASP A 248 -1.04 -7.97 29.83
C ASP A 248 -2.01 -7.33 28.81
N VAL A 249 -1.93 -6.01 28.62
CA VAL A 249 -2.77 -5.27 27.66
C VAL A 249 -2.31 -5.53 26.23
N VAL A 250 -1.00 -5.50 25.99
CA VAL A 250 -0.39 -5.75 24.67
C VAL A 250 -0.64 -7.18 24.19
N ALA A 251 -0.67 -8.15 25.11
CA ALA A 251 -0.95 -9.55 24.80
C ALA A 251 -2.44 -9.82 24.48
N ALA A 252 -3.35 -8.96 24.94
CA ALA A 252 -4.80 -9.10 24.71
C ALA A 252 -5.28 -8.35 23.44
N THR A 253 -4.55 -7.33 22.97
CA THR A 253 -4.92 -6.48 21.82
C THR A 253 -4.43 -7.01 20.47
N SER A 254 -3.71 -8.13 20.44
CA SER A 254 -3.08 -8.67 19.22
C SER A 254 -4.00 -9.52 18.33
N SER A 255 -5.33 -9.39 18.41
CA SER A 255 -6.28 -10.28 17.73
C SER A 255 -7.34 -9.60 16.83
N GLY A 256 -7.10 -8.37 16.37
CA GLY A 256 -7.88 -7.71 15.29
C GLY A 256 -6.97 -7.27 14.12
N PRO A 257 -7.47 -7.12 12.88
CA PRO A 257 -6.66 -6.68 11.75
C PRO A 257 -6.11 -5.27 11.97
N SER A 258 -4.81 -5.21 12.22
CA SER A 258 -4.00 -4.00 12.19
C SER A 258 -4.19 -3.23 10.87
N LEU A 259 -4.16 -1.90 10.92
CA LEU A 259 -4.08 -1.05 9.73
C LEU A 259 -3.01 -1.59 8.75
N PRO A 260 -3.22 -1.50 7.42
CA PRO A 260 -2.15 -1.77 6.46
C PRO A 260 -0.91 -0.96 6.81
N SER A 261 0.29 -1.54 6.68
CA SER A 261 1.54 -0.91 7.13
C SER A 261 1.78 0.49 6.55
N TRP A 262 1.41 0.72 5.29
CA TRP A 262 1.53 2.02 4.63
C TRP A 262 0.55 3.06 5.22
N ALA A 263 -0.63 2.64 5.69
CA ALA A 263 -1.60 3.53 6.35
C ALA A 263 -1.15 3.86 7.77
N ASP A 264 -0.50 2.89 8.41
CA ASP A 264 0.13 3.08 9.72
C ASP A 264 1.31 4.05 9.64
N ASP A 265 2.18 3.94 8.63
CA ASP A 265 3.27 4.89 8.38
C ASP A 265 2.74 6.32 8.15
N LEU A 266 1.68 6.49 7.34
CA LEU A 266 1.02 7.80 7.17
C LEU A 266 0.54 8.36 8.52
N ARG A 267 -0.12 7.53 9.32
CA ARG A 267 -0.64 7.89 10.65
C ARG A 267 0.49 8.33 11.58
N GLU A 268 1.57 7.56 11.66
CA GLU A 268 2.70 7.83 12.56
C GLU A 268 3.37 9.15 12.21
N ARG A 269 3.67 9.38 10.93
CA ARG A 269 4.28 10.64 10.47
C ARG A 269 3.38 11.85 10.72
N TYR A 270 2.07 11.68 10.55
CA TYR A 270 1.10 12.73 10.85
C TYR A 270 1.06 13.09 12.34
N LEU A 271 1.00 12.08 13.21
CA LEU A 271 0.96 12.25 14.67
C LEU A 271 2.29 12.75 15.25
N ALA A 272 3.41 12.45 14.58
CA ALA A 272 4.71 13.01 14.89
C ALA A 272 4.87 14.48 14.44
N GLY A 273 3.92 14.99 13.63
CA GLY A 273 4.02 16.34 13.06
C GLY A 273 5.09 16.46 11.97
N GLU A 274 5.55 15.35 11.39
CA GLU A 274 6.56 15.35 10.33
C GLU A 274 6.02 15.93 9.03
N ALA A 275 4.74 15.70 8.74
CA ALA A 275 4.07 16.22 7.57
C ALA A 275 2.55 16.38 7.79
N SER A 276 1.98 17.44 7.21
CA SER A 276 0.53 17.63 7.05
C SER A 276 0.08 17.41 5.60
N MET A 277 1.02 17.26 4.67
CA MET A 277 0.75 16.89 3.28
C MET A 277 1.42 15.56 2.95
N PHE A 278 0.63 14.61 2.45
CA PHE A 278 1.08 13.28 2.06
C PHE A 278 0.85 13.06 0.58
N LEU A 279 1.76 12.36 -0.08
CA LEU A 279 1.58 11.88 -1.45
C LEU A 279 1.63 10.36 -1.47
N VAL A 280 0.47 9.74 -1.62
CA VAL A 280 0.24 8.30 -1.63
C VAL A 280 0.37 7.80 -3.07
N HIS A 281 1.27 6.83 -3.31
CA HIS A 281 1.54 6.31 -4.65
C HIS A 281 1.72 4.79 -4.73
N GLY A 282 1.70 4.22 -5.94
CA GLY A 282 1.86 2.77 -6.18
C GLY A 282 0.53 2.05 -6.40
N ASN A 283 0.17 1.09 -5.53
CA ASN A 283 -1.01 0.22 -5.69
C ASN A 283 -2.36 0.91 -5.37
N VAL A 284 -2.53 2.19 -5.72
CA VAL A 284 -3.66 3.01 -5.25
C VAL A 284 -5.04 2.60 -5.80
N ARG A 285 -5.09 1.72 -6.82
CA ARG A 285 -6.33 1.22 -7.44
C ARG A 285 -6.78 -0.16 -6.95
N ASP A 286 -6.21 -0.66 -5.85
CA ASP A 286 -6.60 -1.93 -5.23
C ASP A 286 -7.69 -1.78 -4.15
N VAL A 287 -8.01 -2.89 -3.50
CA VAL A 287 -8.86 -2.94 -2.31
C VAL A 287 -8.06 -3.26 -1.05
N TYR A 288 -8.50 -2.72 0.08
CA TYR A 288 -7.82 -2.80 1.37
C TYR A 288 -8.77 -3.32 2.45
N PRO A 289 -8.28 -4.15 3.38
CA PRO A 289 -9.10 -4.63 4.48
C PRO A 289 -9.50 -3.45 5.38
N TRP A 290 -10.76 -3.44 5.78
CA TRP A 290 -11.36 -2.49 6.69
C TRP A 290 -12.24 -3.24 7.68
N GLU A 291 -11.87 -3.16 8.94
CA GLU A 291 -12.66 -3.68 10.04
C GLU A 291 -13.69 -2.65 10.48
N ASP A 292 -14.96 -3.05 10.47
CA ASP A 292 -16.03 -2.24 11.03
C ASP A 292 -16.14 -2.39 12.55
N SER A 293 -17.06 -1.67 13.17
CA SER A 293 -17.29 -1.70 14.63
C SER A 293 -17.77 -3.06 15.16
N SER A 294 -18.20 -3.97 14.28
CA SER A 294 -18.61 -5.33 14.65
C SER A 294 -17.46 -6.34 14.63
N GLY A 295 -16.25 -5.91 14.23
CA GLY A 295 -15.11 -6.78 14.00
C GLY A 295 -15.14 -7.51 12.65
N ALA A 296 -16.11 -7.18 11.78
CA ALA A 296 -16.19 -7.78 10.46
C ALA A 296 -15.24 -7.08 9.49
N VAL A 297 -14.44 -7.89 8.77
CA VAL A 297 -13.47 -7.38 7.78
C VAL A 297 -14.12 -7.30 6.41
N THR A 298 -14.20 -6.09 5.88
CA THR A 298 -14.65 -5.81 4.51
C THR A 298 -13.50 -5.28 3.67
N TYR A 299 -13.49 -5.54 2.37
CA TYR A 299 -12.47 -5.00 1.47
C TYR A 299 -13.02 -3.82 0.68
N VAL A 300 -12.42 -2.64 0.87
CA VAL A 300 -12.89 -1.36 0.32
C VAL A 300 -11.84 -0.73 -0.58
N THR A 301 -12.25 0.16 -1.49
CA THR A 301 -11.28 0.86 -2.36
C THR A 301 -10.39 1.80 -1.54
N LEU A 302 -9.21 2.20 -2.06
CA LEU A 302 -8.36 3.18 -1.38
C LEU A 302 -9.13 4.47 -1.03
N ARG A 303 -9.98 4.95 -1.94
CA ARG A 303 -10.84 6.10 -1.70
C ARG A 303 -11.72 5.91 -0.46
N GLN A 304 -12.47 4.81 -0.40
CA GLN A 304 -13.34 4.50 0.75
C GLN A 304 -12.52 4.29 2.03
N PHE A 305 -11.36 3.66 1.92
CA PHE A 305 -10.42 3.50 3.03
C PHE A 305 -10.00 4.88 3.56
N MET A 306 -9.53 5.79 2.70
CA MET A 306 -9.12 7.15 3.08
C MET A 306 -10.26 7.95 3.71
N GLU A 307 -11.45 7.92 3.10
CA GLU A 307 -12.62 8.61 3.61
C GLU A 307 -12.95 8.13 5.02
N ARG A 308 -12.98 6.81 5.27
CA ARG A 308 -13.27 6.25 6.60
C ARG A 308 -12.11 6.46 7.58
N PHE A 309 -10.88 6.31 7.12
CA PHE A 309 -9.67 6.46 7.91
C PHE A 309 -9.51 7.90 8.42
N LEU A 310 -9.73 8.90 7.55
CA LEU A 310 -9.60 10.31 7.91
C LEU A 310 -10.85 10.86 8.59
N ALA A 311 -12.06 10.38 8.25
CA ALA A 311 -13.29 10.76 8.96
C ALA A 311 -13.27 10.33 10.43
N ARG A 312 -12.38 9.40 10.79
CA ARG A 312 -12.12 9.12 12.19
C ARG A 312 -11.51 10.36 12.87
N ALA A 313 -10.39 10.89 12.38
CA ALA A 313 -9.70 11.99 13.05
C ALA A 313 -10.17 13.41 12.68
N LYS A 314 -10.96 13.58 11.61
CA LYS A 314 -11.26 14.89 11.02
C LYS A 314 -12.75 15.20 10.98
N GLU A 315 -13.10 16.42 11.36
CA GLU A 315 -14.49 16.90 11.33
C GLU A 315 -15.04 17.09 9.91
N LEU A 316 -14.17 17.50 8.99
CA LEU A 316 -14.49 17.71 7.58
C LEU A 316 -13.60 16.82 6.72
N VAL A 317 -14.20 16.09 5.78
CA VAL A 317 -13.47 15.32 4.78
C VAL A 317 -14.00 15.70 3.40
N ALA A 318 -13.13 16.15 2.53
CA ALA A 318 -13.46 16.46 1.14
C ALA A 318 -12.59 15.64 0.21
N TYR A 319 -13.20 15.09 -0.83
CA TYR A 319 -12.52 14.40 -1.90
C TYR A 319 -12.63 15.26 -3.18
N TYR A 320 -11.58 15.30 -3.98
CA TYR A 320 -11.58 15.98 -5.26
C TYR A 320 -11.00 15.09 -6.34
N ASN A 321 -11.74 15.01 -7.45
CA ASN A 321 -11.32 14.41 -8.69
C ASN A 321 -11.58 15.41 -9.83
N VAL A 322 -10.64 15.53 -10.78
CA VAL A 322 -10.76 16.43 -11.94
C VAL A 322 -12.05 16.17 -12.74
N SER A 323 -12.52 14.92 -12.83
CA SER A 323 -13.73 14.56 -13.59
C SER A 323 -15.05 14.78 -12.83
N GLU A 324 -15.06 14.51 -11.53
CA GLU A 324 -16.29 14.49 -10.70
C GLU A 324 -16.46 15.78 -9.87
N GLY A 325 -15.38 16.52 -9.68
CA GLY A 325 -15.32 17.71 -8.85
C GLY A 325 -15.16 17.39 -7.36
N ILE A 326 -15.70 18.26 -6.50
CA ILE A 326 -15.61 18.11 -5.05
C ILE A 326 -16.77 17.25 -4.52
N GLU A 327 -16.42 16.17 -3.84
CA GLU A 327 -17.32 15.21 -3.24
C GLU A 327 -17.12 15.12 -1.72
N PHE A 328 -18.16 14.69 -1.02
CA PHE A 328 -18.17 14.58 0.44
C PHE A 328 -18.76 13.22 0.84
N PRO A 329 -18.13 12.50 1.78
CA PRO A 329 -18.56 11.15 2.15
C PRO A 329 -19.91 11.12 2.89
N VAL A 330 -20.26 12.20 3.59
CA VAL A 330 -21.47 12.26 4.45
C VAL A 330 -22.44 13.35 3.98
N PRO A 331 -23.75 13.07 3.95
CA PRO A 331 -24.78 14.08 3.70
C PRO A 331 -24.66 15.29 4.65
N GLY A 332 -24.81 16.51 4.13
CA GLY A 332 -24.71 17.75 4.91
C GLY A 332 -23.28 18.26 5.15
N MET A 333 -22.25 17.44 4.96
CA MET A 333 -20.84 17.84 5.13
C MET A 333 -20.44 18.97 4.18
N ARG A 334 -20.99 18.99 2.95
CA ARG A 334 -20.84 20.10 2.00
C ARG A 334 -21.23 21.45 2.60
N GLN A 335 -22.34 21.50 3.33
CA GLN A 335 -22.81 22.74 3.94
C GLN A 335 -21.90 23.16 5.09
N ARG A 336 -21.51 22.22 5.95
CA ARG A 336 -20.52 22.48 7.03
C ARG A 336 -19.19 23.01 6.47
N PHE A 337 -18.73 22.45 5.36
CA PHE A 337 -17.53 22.90 4.67
C PHE A 337 -17.67 24.34 4.15
N LEU A 338 -18.80 24.67 3.53
CA LEU A 338 -19.09 26.02 3.05
C LEU A 338 -19.23 27.03 4.21
N ASP A 339 -19.82 26.61 5.32
CA ASP A 339 -19.99 27.43 6.52
C ASP A 339 -18.64 27.74 7.17
N ALA A 340 -17.72 26.76 7.23
CA ALA A 340 -16.36 26.94 7.71
C ALA A 340 -15.58 27.95 6.84
N ILE A 341 -15.65 27.81 5.51
CA ILE A 341 -15.07 28.79 4.58
C ILE A 341 -15.67 30.18 4.81
N ASN A 342 -17.00 30.28 4.89
CA ASN A 342 -17.69 31.57 5.04
C ASN A 342 -17.42 32.24 6.38
N ALA A 343 -17.29 31.46 7.46
CA ALA A 343 -16.87 31.96 8.76
C ALA A 343 -15.49 32.63 8.67
N ARG A 344 -14.54 31.99 7.97
CA ARG A 344 -13.22 32.58 7.73
C ARG A 344 -13.26 33.81 6.83
N ARG A 345 -14.02 33.76 5.73
CA ARG A 345 -14.16 34.91 4.82
C ARG A 345 -14.69 36.13 5.57
N ARG A 346 -15.65 35.95 6.48
CA ARG A 346 -16.12 37.03 7.38
C ARG A 346 -15.00 37.56 8.29
N LYS A 347 -14.21 36.68 8.93
CA LYS A 347 -13.04 37.09 9.74
C LYS A 347 -12.04 37.93 8.92
N LEU A 348 -11.85 37.60 7.64
CA LEU A 348 -10.96 38.31 6.71
C LEU A 348 -11.59 39.51 5.99
N GLY A 349 -12.82 39.91 6.33
CA GLY A 349 -13.52 41.02 5.68
C GLY A 349 -13.94 40.75 4.22
N ARG A 350 -13.99 39.49 3.80
CA ARG A 350 -14.36 39.05 2.44
C ARG A 350 -15.83 38.66 2.38
N ALA A 351 -16.48 38.93 1.25
CA ALA A 351 -17.87 38.54 1.01
C ALA A 351 -18.03 36.99 1.04
N PRO A 352 -19.12 36.47 1.64
CA PRO A 352 -19.36 35.02 1.70
C PRO A 352 -19.61 34.43 0.31
N ARG A 353 -19.27 33.16 0.13
CA ARG A 353 -19.56 32.37 -1.07
C ARG A 353 -20.94 31.74 -0.94
N ALA A 354 -21.73 31.83 -2.01
CA ALA A 354 -23.02 31.12 -2.12
C ALA A 354 -22.82 29.64 -2.52
N SER A 355 -21.74 29.31 -3.22
CA SER A 355 -21.43 27.96 -3.68
C SER A 355 -19.92 27.73 -3.78
N MET A 356 -19.53 26.45 -3.85
CA MET A 356 -18.15 26.03 -4.05
C MET A 356 -17.86 25.81 -5.53
N ALA A 357 -16.67 26.20 -5.98
CA ALA A 357 -16.19 25.79 -7.29
C ALA A 357 -16.10 24.26 -7.32
N GLN A 358 -16.79 23.62 -8.27
CA GLN A 358 -16.75 22.15 -8.39
C GLN A 358 -15.61 21.69 -9.29
N VAL A 359 -15.24 22.49 -10.30
CA VAL A 359 -14.22 22.14 -11.30
C VAL A 359 -13.39 23.39 -11.65
N GLY A 360 -12.15 23.18 -12.08
CA GLY A 360 -11.27 24.21 -12.63
C GLY A 360 -10.48 25.02 -11.59
N ASP A 361 -10.01 26.18 -12.02
CA ASP A 361 -8.88 26.92 -11.43
C ASP A 361 -9.07 27.38 -9.99
N LYS A 362 -10.32 27.43 -9.54
CA LYS A 362 -10.70 27.93 -8.22
C LYS A 362 -10.85 26.83 -7.18
N VAL A 363 -10.75 25.56 -7.55
CA VAL A 363 -10.93 24.45 -6.62
C VAL A 363 -9.86 24.47 -5.52
N LEU A 364 -8.57 24.48 -5.88
CA LEU A 364 -7.49 24.55 -4.90
C LEU A 364 -7.62 25.80 -4.02
N SER A 365 -7.88 26.98 -4.58
CA SER A 365 -8.10 28.20 -3.79
C SER A 365 -9.25 28.07 -2.76
N THR A 366 -10.23 27.21 -3.02
CA THR A 366 -11.34 26.94 -2.10
C THR A 366 -10.89 26.08 -0.93
N PHE A 367 -10.04 25.07 -1.20
CA PHE A 367 -9.40 24.26 -0.16
C PHE A 367 -8.39 25.07 0.65
N GLU A 368 -7.58 25.93 0.01
CA GLU A 368 -6.61 26.82 0.67
C GLU A 368 -7.28 27.68 1.75
N GLU A 369 -8.45 28.24 1.45
CA GLU A 369 -9.24 29.04 2.40
C GLU A 369 -9.66 28.24 3.65
N LEU A 370 -9.77 26.91 3.57
CA LEU A 370 -10.06 26.07 4.74
C LEU A 370 -8.78 25.68 5.48
N ILE A 371 -7.82 25.08 4.76
CA ILE A 371 -6.68 24.38 5.37
C ILE A 371 -5.62 25.32 5.98
N THR A 372 -5.47 26.55 5.47
CA THR A 372 -4.46 27.51 5.96
C THR A 372 -4.96 28.35 7.14
N GLY A 373 -6.06 27.96 7.77
CA GLY A 373 -6.78 28.73 8.78
C GLY A 373 -6.17 28.57 10.17
N SER A 374 -6.18 29.63 10.96
CA SER A 374 -5.85 29.58 12.40
C SER A 374 -6.75 28.58 13.15
N ASP A 375 -6.23 27.96 14.20
CA ASP A 375 -6.76 26.83 15.01
C ASP A 375 -8.23 26.88 15.50
N ASP A 376 -8.95 27.98 15.30
CA ASP A 376 -10.37 28.12 15.68
C ASP A 376 -11.36 27.42 14.73
N GLY A 377 -10.89 26.77 13.66
CA GLY A 377 -11.71 26.14 12.62
C GLY A 377 -11.84 24.62 12.79
N PRO A 378 -12.86 23.97 12.19
CA PRO A 378 -12.98 22.51 12.24
C PRO A 378 -11.78 21.85 11.52
N SER A 379 -11.27 20.76 12.09
CA SER A 379 -10.20 19.97 11.47
C SER A 379 -10.66 19.37 10.14
N ALA A 380 -9.82 19.48 9.12
CA ALA A 380 -10.17 19.11 7.76
C ALA A 380 -9.16 18.17 7.09
N ALA A 381 -9.67 17.17 6.39
CA ALA A 381 -8.94 16.36 5.42
C ALA A 381 -9.38 16.71 3.99
N VAL A 382 -8.40 16.91 3.11
CA VAL A 382 -8.63 17.06 1.66
C VAL A 382 -7.86 15.97 0.93
N ILE A 383 -8.57 15.14 0.17
CA ILE A 383 -7.99 14.08 -0.66
C ILE A 383 -8.09 14.52 -2.12
N LEU A 384 -6.94 14.65 -2.80
CA LEU A 384 -6.85 15.00 -4.22
C LEU A 384 -6.44 13.74 -5.00
N ASP A 385 -7.34 13.19 -5.82
CA ASP A 385 -7.03 12.04 -6.67
C ASP A 385 -6.55 12.45 -8.06
N TYR A 386 -5.80 11.57 -8.71
CA TYR A 386 -5.14 11.81 -9.99
C TYR A 386 -4.30 13.09 -9.98
N VAL A 387 -3.42 13.26 -8.99
CA VAL A 387 -2.64 14.50 -8.84
C VAL A 387 -1.71 14.74 -10.04
N GLU A 388 -1.33 13.70 -10.79
CA GLU A 388 -0.63 13.81 -12.07
C GLU A 388 -1.43 14.58 -13.14
N MET A 389 -2.76 14.64 -13.02
CA MET A 389 -3.63 15.44 -13.91
C MET A 389 -3.83 16.87 -13.40
N ILE A 390 -3.52 17.13 -12.12
CA ILE A 390 -3.61 18.46 -11.50
C ILE A 390 -2.27 19.20 -11.63
N VAL A 391 -1.18 18.48 -11.46
CA VAL A 391 0.21 18.97 -11.50
C VAL A 391 1.10 17.97 -12.26
N PRO A 392 0.93 17.88 -13.59
CA PRO A 392 1.65 16.91 -14.42
C PRO A 392 3.15 17.17 -14.46
N MET A 393 3.93 16.10 -14.68
CA MET A 393 5.33 16.23 -15.07
C MET A 393 5.43 17.00 -16.39
N GLY A 394 6.21 18.08 -16.42
CA GLY A 394 6.52 18.82 -17.63
C GLY A 394 7.61 19.87 -17.41
N ASP A 395 8.14 20.42 -18.51
CA ASP A 395 8.93 21.65 -18.43
C ASP A 395 7.97 22.83 -18.22
N LEU A 396 8.28 23.66 -17.23
CA LEU A 396 7.51 24.86 -16.89
C LEU A 396 7.29 25.78 -18.09
N SER A 397 8.19 25.78 -19.08
CA SER A 397 8.04 26.60 -20.29
C SER A 397 6.84 26.19 -21.14
N PHE A 398 6.47 24.91 -21.12
CA PHE A 398 5.38 24.34 -21.91
C PHE A 398 4.10 24.06 -21.10
N MET A 399 4.17 24.13 -19.76
CA MET A 399 2.99 23.96 -18.91
C MET A 399 1.99 25.10 -19.08
N GLY A 400 0.70 24.77 -19.03
CA GLY A 400 -0.38 25.76 -19.01
C GLY A 400 -0.33 26.62 -17.75
N ASP A 401 -0.93 27.82 -17.81
CA ASP A 401 -0.99 28.72 -16.65
C ASP A 401 -1.70 28.09 -15.46
N GLN A 402 -2.68 27.23 -15.72
CA GLN A 402 -3.40 26.53 -14.67
C GLN A 402 -2.54 25.49 -13.95
N ASP A 403 -1.79 24.67 -14.68
CA ASP A 403 -0.91 23.66 -14.09
C ASP A 403 0.20 24.33 -13.25
N LYS A 404 0.73 25.47 -13.74
CA LYS A 404 1.69 26.30 -13.01
C LYS A 404 1.07 26.86 -11.72
N SER A 405 -0.15 27.38 -11.79
CA SER A 405 -0.87 27.90 -10.64
C SER A 405 -1.13 26.81 -9.60
N ASN A 406 -1.56 25.62 -10.04
CA ASN A 406 -1.75 24.45 -9.16
C ASN A 406 -0.45 24.01 -8.49
N LEU A 407 0.64 23.91 -9.26
CA LEU A 407 1.97 23.59 -8.72
C LEU A 407 2.35 24.56 -7.60
N VAL A 408 2.26 25.87 -7.87
CA VAL A 408 2.62 26.90 -6.89
C VAL A 408 1.71 26.84 -5.66
N ALA A 409 0.41 26.59 -5.84
CA ALA A 409 -0.51 26.46 -4.72
C ALA A 409 -0.14 25.29 -3.79
N LEU A 410 0.06 24.08 -4.34
CA LEU A 410 0.41 22.91 -3.54
C LEU A 410 1.80 23.04 -2.88
N GLN A 411 2.77 23.67 -3.56
CA GLN A 411 4.07 23.96 -2.95
C GLN A 411 4.00 25.00 -1.82
N ARG A 412 3.11 25.99 -1.95
CA ARG A 412 2.86 26.94 -0.86
C ARG A 412 2.24 26.23 0.33
N TRP A 413 1.25 25.36 0.11
CA TRP A 413 0.61 24.62 1.20
C TRP A 413 1.60 23.73 1.94
N SER A 414 2.48 23.00 1.23
CA SER A 414 3.44 22.12 1.91
C SER A 414 4.39 22.88 2.84
N SER A 415 4.65 24.16 2.57
CA SER A 415 5.57 25.00 3.35
C SER A 415 4.91 26.06 4.22
N ASP A 416 3.57 26.12 4.27
CA ASP A 416 2.83 27.13 5.04
C ASP A 416 2.82 26.76 6.53
N PRO A 417 3.44 27.56 7.42
CA PRO A 417 3.43 27.29 8.86
C PRO A 417 2.02 27.18 9.43
N ALA A 418 1.07 27.98 8.94
CA ALA A 418 -0.31 27.95 9.42
C ALA A 418 -1.00 26.62 9.08
N PHE A 419 -0.60 25.95 8.00
CA PHE A 419 -1.10 24.62 7.66
C PHE A 419 -0.38 23.53 8.47
N LEU A 420 0.92 23.65 8.65
CA LEU A 420 1.73 22.68 9.42
C LEU A 420 1.34 22.64 10.90
N ASP A 421 1.06 23.80 11.50
CA ASP A 421 0.65 23.92 12.90
C ASP A 421 -0.82 23.50 13.11
N SER A 422 -1.65 23.57 12.06
CA SER A 422 -3.06 23.18 12.14
C SER A 422 -3.28 21.67 12.23
N ASP A 423 -4.47 21.27 12.69
CA ASP A 423 -4.94 19.88 12.63
C ASP A 423 -5.56 19.52 11.26
N ASN A 424 -5.07 20.10 10.17
CA ASN A 424 -5.52 19.81 8.82
C ASN A 424 -4.56 18.83 8.12
N VAL A 425 -5.09 18.07 7.16
CA VAL A 425 -4.29 17.13 6.36
C VAL A 425 -4.70 17.18 4.89
N VAL A 426 -3.71 17.10 4.00
CA VAL A 426 -3.91 17.01 2.55
C VAL A 426 -3.26 15.71 2.06
N VAL A 427 -4.03 14.86 1.39
CA VAL A 427 -3.54 13.60 0.82
C VAL A 427 -3.66 13.67 -0.69
N LEU A 428 -2.54 13.54 -1.39
CA LEU A 428 -2.43 13.52 -2.84
C LEU A 428 -2.30 12.06 -3.29
N CYS A 429 -3.08 11.61 -4.26
CA CYS A 429 -3.02 10.24 -4.76
C CYS A 429 -2.53 10.22 -6.23
N THR A 430 -1.63 9.28 -6.54
CA THR A 430 -1.18 8.97 -7.91
C THR A 430 -0.83 7.50 -8.05
N GLU A 431 -0.86 6.92 -9.24
CA GLU A 431 -0.28 5.58 -9.43
C GLU A 431 1.25 5.63 -9.50
N ASN A 432 1.78 6.61 -10.22
CA ASN A 432 3.20 6.71 -10.53
C ASN A 432 3.74 8.04 -10.04
N LEU A 433 4.59 7.99 -9.01
CA LEU A 433 5.27 9.16 -8.47
C LEU A 433 5.98 10.02 -9.55
N PRO A 434 6.65 9.44 -10.57
CA PRO A 434 7.35 10.23 -11.59
C PRO A 434 6.44 10.99 -12.57
N ASP A 435 5.14 10.69 -12.61
CA ASP A 435 4.16 11.39 -13.44
C ASP A 435 3.72 12.72 -12.79
N VAL A 436 4.05 12.92 -11.51
CA VAL A 436 3.82 14.16 -10.76
C VAL A 436 5.01 15.11 -10.91
N HIS A 437 4.75 16.42 -10.97
CA HIS A 437 5.80 17.40 -11.15
C HIS A 437 6.86 17.37 -10.04
N ARG A 438 8.14 17.25 -10.43
CA ARG A 438 9.28 17.04 -9.52
C ARG A 438 9.43 18.07 -8.41
N ARG A 439 9.12 19.35 -8.70
CA ARG A 439 9.22 20.40 -7.68
C ARG A 439 8.23 20.22 -6.53
N LEU A 440 7.10 19.56 -6.76
CA LEU A 440 6.16 19.21 -5.70
C LEU A 440 6.71 18.05 -4.88
N VAL A 441 7.12 16.97 -5.54
CA VAL A 441 7.71 15.76 -4.91
C VAL A 441 8.95 16.08 -4.07
N ALA A 442 9.78 17.03 -4.51
CA ALA A 442 10.97 17.46 -3.77
C ALA A 442 10.70 18.40 -2.59
N SER A 443 9.44 18.68 -2.26
CA SER A 443 9.09 19.57 -1.13
C SER A 443 9.42 18.87 0.20
N PRO A 444 10.22 19.48 1.11
CA PRO A 444 10.67 18.82 2.33
C PRO A 444 9.56 18.36 3.29
N GLN A 445 8.43 19.06 3.28
CA GLN A 445 7.28 18.83 4.16
C GLN A 445 6.17 18.01 3.49
N LEU A 446 6.43 17.49 2.27
CA LEU A 446 5.56 16.53 1.60
C LEU A 446 6.11 15.12 1.85
N ALA A 447 5.38 14.30 2.61
CA ALA A 447 5.78 12.92 2.85
C ALA A 447 5.21 12.00 1.75
N ALA A 448 6.08 11.35 0.98
CA ALA A 448 5.66 10.30 0.05
C ALA A 448 5.43 8.97 0.80
N ILE A 449 4.28 8.34 0.56
CA ILE A 449 3.87 7.06 1.12
C ILE A 449 3.66 6.08 -0.03
N GLN A 450 4.50 5.03 -0.09
CA GLN A 450 4.36 3.98 -1.10
C GLN A 450 3.35 2.93 -0.61
N VAL A 451 2.36 2.64 -1.44
CA VAL A 451 1.39 1.57 -1.24
C VAL A 451 1.87 0.35 -2.03
N PRO A 452 2.37 -0.71 -1.36
CA PRO A 452 2.91 -1.88 -2.04
C PRO A 452 1.81 -2.75 -2.65
N LEU A 453 2.20 -3.65 -3.56
CA LEU A 453 1.35 -4.77 -3.95
C LEU A 453 1.12 -5.69 -2.74
N PRO A 454 -0.04 -6.36 -2.65
CA PRO A 454 -0.38 -7.18 -1.48
C PRO A 454 0.61 -8.33 -1.34
N SER A 455 1.06 -8.60 -0.12
CA SER A 455 1.92 -9.73 0.26
C SER A 455 1.21 -11.08 0.10
N ASP A 456 1.97 -12.18 0.17
CA ASP A 456 1.43 -13.54 0.17
C ASP A 456 0.38 -13.76 1.27
N ALA A 457 0.60 -13.19 2.46
CA ALA A 457 -0.31 -13.29 3.58
C ALA A 457 -1.61 -12.50 3.34
N GLU A 458 -1.50 -11.27 2.84
CA GLU A 458 -2.68 -10.44 2.51
C GLU A 458 -3.51 -11.07 1.39
N ARG A 459 -2.88 -11.61 0.34
CA ARG A 459 -3.58 -12.34 -0.72
C ARG A 459 -4.27 -13.59 -0.20
N LEU A 460 -3.65 -14.35 0.70
CA LEU A 460 -4.27 -15.52 1.33
C LEU A 460 -5.51 -15.14 2.14
N THR A 461 -5.40 -14.13 3.01
CA THR A 461 -6.52 -13.63 3.80
C THR A 461 -7.66 -13.13 2.90
N TYR A 462 -7.33 -12.45 1.81
CA TYR A 462 -8.32 -12.00 0.84
C TYR A 462 -9.00 -13.16 0.11
N ILE A 463 -8.24 -14.14 -0.40
CA ILE A 463 -8.78 -15.32 -1.08
C ILE A 463 -9.77 -16.05 -0.19
N ARG A 464 -9.43 -16.26 1.09
CA ARG A 464 -10.31 -16.89 2.07
C ARG A 464 -11.58 -16.09 2.37
N SER A 465 -11.55 -14.77 2.19
CA SER A 465 -12.72 -13.91 2.32
C SER A 465 -13.65 -13.93 1.09
N LEU A 466 -13.16 -14.42 -0.06
CA LEU A 466 -13.96 -14.48 -1.28
C LEU A 466 -14.90 -15.68 -1.25
N ASP A 467 -16.19 -15.43 -1.51
CA ASP A 467 -17.12 -16.51 -1.86
C ASP A 467 -16.75 -17.09 -3.23
N HIS A 468 -16.10 -18.25 -3.18
CA HIS A 468 -15.77 -19.06 -4.35
C HIS A 468 -16.58 -20.37 -4.37
N THR A 469 -17.74 -20.40 -3.71
CA THR A 469 -18.68 -21.53 -3.78
C THR A 469 -19.06 -21.80 -5.24
N GLY A 470 -18.94 -23.06 -5.66
CA GLY A 470 -19.20 -23.49 -7.03
C GLY A 470 -18.07 -23.23 -8.03
N ILE A 471 -16.88 -22.81 -7.56
CA ILE A 471 -15.67 -22.71 -8.38
C ILE A 471 -14.75 -23.87 -8.00
N GLU A 472 -14.35 -24.66 -9.00
CA GLU A 472 -13.41 -25.77 -8.79
C GLU A 472 -11.96 -25.23 -8.81
N LEU A 473 -11.22 -25.50 -7.73
CA LEU A 473 -9.80 -25.13 -7.58
C LEU A 473 -8.93 -26.40 -7.60
N GLU A 474 -7.89 -26.43 -8.44
CA GLU A 474 -6.93 -27.55 -8.48
C GLU A 474 -5.93 -27.51 -7.31
N MET A 475 -5.77 -26.35 -6.68
CA MET A 475 -4.75 -26.07 -5.66
C MET A 475 -5.38 -25.46 -4.41
N SER A 476 -4.66 -25.51 -3.28
CA SER A 476 -5.10 -24.86 -2.04
C SER A 476 -5.04 -23.34 -2.12
N ASP A 477 -5.75 -22.65 -1.23
CA ASP A 477 -5.73 -21.19 -1.13
C ASP A 477 -4.31 -20.66 -0.90
N GLU A 478 -3.48 -21.36 -0.14
CA GLU A 478 -2.07 -21.00 0.11
C GLU A 478 -1.24 -21.11 -1.16
N ALA A 479 -1.46 -22.16 -1.95
CA ALA A 479 -0.80 -22.33 -3.24
C ALA A 479 -1.27 -21.24 -4.21
N LEU A 480 -2.56 -20.94 -4.27
CA LEU A 480 -3.12 -19.90 -5.12
C LEU A 480 -2.59 -18.51 -4.75
N ALA A 481 -2.48 -18.20 -3.46
CA ALA A 481 -1.89 -16.96 -2.97
C ALA A 481 -0.43 -16.78 -3.42
N LYS A 482 0.37 -17.86 -3.42
CA LYS A 482 1.75 -17.84 -3.93
C LYS A 482 1.83 -17.69 -5.44
N VAL A 483 1.02 -18.45 -6.18
CA VAL A 483 1.03 -18.43 -7.65
C VAL A 483 0.57 -17.07 -8.19
N THR A 484 -0.31 -16.38 -7.47
CA THR A 484 -0.80 -15.03 -7.78
C THR A 484 0.12 -13.89 -7.31
N ALA A 485 1.36 -14.18 -6.87
CA ALA A 485 2.35 -13.14 -6.56
C ALA A 485 2.51 -12.13 -7.70
N GLY A 486 2.66 -10.85 -7.36
CA GLY A 486 2.72 -9.74 -8.30
C GLY A 486 1.36 -9.26 -8.84
N LEU A 487 0.24 -9.81 -8.37
CA LEU A 487 -1.11 -9.35 -8.73
C LEU A 487 -1.77 -8.56 -7.58
N SER A 488 -2.57 -7.56 -7.92
CA SER A 488 -3.46 -6.86 -6.99
C SER A 488 -4.65 -7.72 -6.55
N LEU A 489 -5.27 -7.41 -5.41
CA LEU A 489 -6.44 -8.15 -4.93
C LEU A 489 -7.62 -8.05 -5.89
N VAL A 490 -7.80 -6.89 -6.55
CA VAL A 490 -8.79 -6.71 -7.62
C VAL A 490 -8.55 -7.68 -8.78
N GLN A 491 -7.29 -7.88 -9.20
CA GLN A 491 -6.94 -8.83 -10.26
C GLN A 491 -7.15 -10.28 -9.84
N VAL A 492 -6.82 -10.64 -8.60
CA VAL A 492 -7.09 -11.95 -7.99
C VAL A 492 -8.59 -12.23 -8.00
N ARG A 493 -9.43 -11.30 -7.53
CA ARG A 493 -10.90 -11.40 -7.62
C ARG A 493 -11.38 -11.59 -9.06
N GLY A 494 -10.71 -10.97 -10.02
CA GLY A 494 -10.97 -11.14 -11.45
C GLY A 494 -10.79 -12.58 -11.94
N LEU A 495 -9.93 -13.38 -11.33
CA LEU A 495 -9.78 -14.81 -11.64
C LEU A 495 -11.05 -15.59 -11.27
N PHE A 496 -11.56 -15.41 -10.04
CA PHE A 496 -12.77 -16.06 -9.56
C PHE A 496 -14.03 -15.64 -10.34
N ARG A 497 -14.18 -14.33 -10.63
CA ARG A 497 -15.30 -13.84 -11.46
C ARG A 497 -15.33 -14.47 -12.85
N ARG A 498 -14.15 -14.71 -13.45
CA ARG A 498 -14.05 -15.39 -14.74
C ARG A 498 -14.41 -16.87 -14.62
N ALA A 499 -13.82 -17.59 -13.67
CA ALA A 499 -14.10 -19.00 -13.44
C ALA A 499 -15.60 -19.26 -13.21
N ARG A 500 -16.28 -18.40 -12.42
CA ARG A 500 -17.73 -18.45 -12.21
C ARG A 500 -18.54 -18.24 -13.49
N ARG A 501 -18.04 -17.43 -14.44
CA ARG A 501 -18.72 -17.13 -15.71
C ARG A 501 -18.44 -18.18 -16.79
N SER A 502 -17.22 -18.71 -16.87
CA SER A 502 -16.84 -19.71 -17.86
C SER A 502 -17.12 -21.15 -17.43
N GLY A 503 -17.23 -21.40 -16.12
CA GLY A 503 -17.30 -22.75 -15.56
C GLY A 503 -15.95 -23.49 -15.60
N GLU A 504 -14.85 -22.81 -15.94
CA GLU A 504 -13.52 -23.42 -16.01
C GLU A 504 -12.89 -23.57 -14.63
N THR A 505 -12.26 -24.73 -14.38
CA THR A 505 -11.44 -25.01 -13.20
C THR A 505 -10.25 -24.05 -13.12
N VAL A 506 -9.98 -23.51 -11.93
CA VAL A 506 -8.82 -22.65 -11.67
C VAL A 506 -7.59 -23.53 -11.47
N THR A 507 -6.85 -23.75 -12.56
CA THR A 507 -5.62 -24.56 -12.59
C THR A 507 -4.35 -23.72 -12.48
N PHE A 508 -3.23 -24.34 -12.11
CA PHE A 508 -1.91 -23.66 -12.08
C PHE A 508 -1.57 -23.03 -13.43
N ARG A 509 -1.84 -23.76 -14.52
CA ARG A 509 -1.57 -23.32 -15.89
C ARG A 509 -2.41 -22.10 -16.26
N THR A 510 -3.69 -22.09 -15.93
CA THR A 510 -4.59 -20.97 -16.24
C THR A 510 -4.23 -19.73 -15.44
N VAL A 511 -3.94 -19.87 -14.14
CA VAL A 511 -3.52 -18.75 -13.28
C VAL A 511 -2.18 -18.20 -13.75
N SER A 512 -1.18 -19.06 -13.98
CA SER A 512 0.17 -18.63 -14.42
C SER A 512 0.12 -17.89 -15.75
N ARG A 513 -0.58 -18.43 -16.76
CA ARG A 513 -0.77 -17.75 -18.06
C ARG A 513 -1.45 -16.40 -17.89
N ARG A 514 -2.45 -16.31 -17.00
CA ARG A 514 -3.18 -15.06 -16.79
C ARG A 514 -2.35 -14.03 -16.05
N LYS A 515 -1.62 -14.44 -15.01
CA LYS A 515 -0.66 -13.60 -14.28
C LYS A 515 0.33 -12.97 -15.25
N LYS A 516 0.95 -13.77 -16.12
CA LYS A 516 1.90 -13.28 -17.14
C LYS A 516 1.27 -12.21 -18.03
N SER A 517 0.11 -12.51 -18.60
CA SER A 517 -0.62 -11.58 -19.47
C SER A 517 -1.01 -10.27 -18.77
N ILE A 518 -1.42 -10.32 -17.50
CA ILE A 518 -1.77 -9.12 -16.72
C ILE A 518 -0.53 -8.26 -16.49
N ILE A 519 0.56 -8.86 -16.00
CA ILE A 519 1.79 -8.14 -15.69
C ILE A 519 2.42 -7.53 -16.94
N GLU A 520 2.47 -8.26 -18.06
CA GLU A 520 2.98 -7.73 -19.33
C GLU A 520 2.14 -6.55 -19.83
N GLN A 521 0.81 -6.59 -19.63
CA GLN A 521 -0.09 -5.49 -19.99
C GLN A 521 0.11 -4.27 -19.07
N GLU A 522 0.23 -4.47 -17.76
CA GLU A 522 0.49 -3.37 -16.80
C GLU A 522 1.85 -2.72 -17.03
N CYS A 523 2.83 -3.49 -17.50
CA CYS A 523 4.14 -2.97 -17.88
C CYS A 523 4.18 -2.49 -19.35
N HIS A 524 3.03 -2.24 -20.00
CA HIS A 524 2.94 -1.73 -21.38
C HIS A 524 3.74 -2.55 -22.42
N GLY A 525 3.89 -3.85 -22.21
CA GLY A 525 4.71 -4.74 -23.05
C GLY A 525 6.20 -4.37 -23.05
N LEU A 526 6.69 -3.70 -22.01
CA LEU A 526 8.10 -3.37 -21.78
C LEU A 526 8.89 -4.53 -21.16
N VAL A 527 8.19 -5.53 -20.62
CA VAL A 527 8.79 -6.76 -20.11
C VAL A 527 8.08 -7.96 -20.70
N GLU A 528 8.76 -9.10 -20.64
CA GLU A 528 8.19 -10.40 -20.95
C GLU A 528 8.64 -11.46 -19.96
N PHE A 529 7.78 -12.44 -19.71
CA PHE A 529 8.19 -13.61 -18.97
C PHE A 529 9.01 -14.54 -19.87
N VAL A 530 10.15 -14.97 -19.36
CA VAL A 530 10.95 -16.00 -19.99
C VAL A 530 10.59 -17.32 -19.34
N ASP A 531 10.10 -18.27 -20.13
CA ASP A 531 9.91 -19.65 -19.72
C ASP A 531 11.17 -20.44 -20.08
N PRO A 532 12.05 -20.74 -19.11
CA PRO A 532 13.29 -21.42 -19.42
C PRO A 532 13.00 -22.87 -19.81
N SER A 533 13.21 -23.21 -21.08
CA SER A 533 13.08 -24.57 -21.61
C SER A 533 14.36 -25.40 -21.48
N HIS A 534 15.47 -24.76 -21.10
CA HIS A 534 16.80 -25.33 -21.08
C HIS A 534 17.48 -25.04 -19.75
N ASP A 535 18.27 -25.99 -19.26
CA ASP A 535 19.13 -25.87 -18.08
C ASP A 535 20.61 -25.94 -18.49
N PHE A 536 21.55 -26.02 -17.53
CA PHE A 536 22.98 -26.05 -17.87
C PHE A 536 23.43 -27.28 -18.64
N SER A 537 22.67 -28.38 -18.63
CA SER A 537 23.00 -29.59 -19.42
C SER A 537 22.83 -29.38 -20.93
N HIS A 538 22.08 -28.35 -21.31
CA HIS A 538 21.85 -27.96 -22.70
C HIS A 538 22.89 -26.96 -23.22
N VAL A 539 23.70 -26.37 -22.34
CA VAL A 539 24.77 -25.45 -22.73
C VAL A 539 26.03 -26.28 -23.04
N GLY A 540 26.61 -26.13 -24.22
CA GLY A 540 27.89 -26.77 -24.57
C GLY A 540 29.08 -25.99 -24.01
N GLY A 541 30.08 -26.68 -23.46
CA GLY A 541 31.31 -26.06 -22.92
C GLY A 541 31.07 -25.13 -21.73
N LEU A 542 31.98 -24.17 -21.52
CA LEU A 542 31.91 -23.13 -20.47
C LEU A 542 31.80 -23.68 -19.02
N GLU A 543 32.41 -24.84 -18.75
CA GLU A 543 32.26 -25.55 -17.47
C GLU A 543 32.67 -24.70 -16.26
N ARG A 544 33.68 -23.84 -16.42
CA ARG A 544 34.12 -22.90 -15.37
C ARG A 544 32.99 -21.93 -15.00
N LEU A 545 32.31 -21.37 -16.00
CA LEU A 545 31.23 -20.40 -15.80
C LEU A 545 29.97 -21.07 -15.24
N LYS A 546 29.62 -22.25 -15.75
CA LYS A 546 28.53 -23.08 -15.21
C LYS A 546 28.76 -23.40 -13.74
N GLY A 547 29.98 -23.79 -13.35
CA GLY A 547 30.31 -24.08 -11.96
C GLY A 547 30.16 -22.88 -11.04
N ASP A 548 30.50 -21.68 -11.49
CA ASP A 548 30.29 -20.42 -10.77
C ASP A 548 28.80 -20.06 -10.63
N LEU A 549 28.04 -20.09 -11.72
CA LEU A 549 26.61 -19.82 -11.70
C LEU A 549 25.82 -20.86 -10.92
N MET A 550 26.21 -22.13 -10.97
CA MET A 550 25.62 -23.21 -10.19
C MET A 550 25.77 -22.97 -8.68
N ARG A 551 26.90 -22.41 -8.23
CA ARG A 551 27.06 -22.00 -6.82
C ARG A 551 26.05 -20.93 -6.42
N VAL A 552 25.81 -19.95 -7.29
CA VAL A 552 24.82 -18.90 -7.06
C VAL A 552 23.40 -19.48 -7.06
N ALA A 553 23.07 -20.31 -8.05
CA ALA A 553 21.76 -20.97 -8.16
C ALA A 553 21.44 -21.81 -6.92
N ARG A 554 22.40 -22.59 -6.41
CA ARG A 554 22.25 -23.34 -5.15
C ARG A 554 22.05 -22.42 -3.96
N ALA A 555 22.84 -21.35 -3.85
CA ALA A 555 22.68 -20.39 -2.76
C ALA A 555 21.28 -19.73 -2.74
N ILE A 556 20.70 -19.45 -3.92
CA ILE A 556 19.32 -18.95 -4.05
C ILE A 556 18.33 -20.00 -3.55
N LYS A 557 18.40 -21.23 -4.07
CA LYS A 557 17.49 -22.34 -3.72
C LYS A 557 17.53 -22.69 -2.23
N ASP A 558 18.72 -22.67 -1.64
CA ASP A 558 18.94 -22.96 -0.22
C ASP A 558 18.62 -21.78 0.70
N GLY A 559 18.27 -20.60 0.16
CA GLY A 559 17.99 -19.39 0.94
C GLY A 559 19.20 -18.74 1.58
N HIS A 560 20.42 -19.08 1.17
CA HIS A 560 21.68 -18.49 1.66
C HIS A 560 21.95 -17.12 1.02
N ARG A 561 21.11 -16.12 1.37
CA ARG A 561 21.11 -14.79 0.75
C ARG A 561 22.48 -14.10 0.74
N ASN A 562 23.28 -14.26 1.80
CA ASN A 562 24.62 -13.67 1.91
C ASN A 562 25.64 -14.20 0.88
N ARG A 563 25.34 -15.31 0.19
CA ARG A 563 26.18 -15.89 -0.87
C ARG A 563 25.71 -15.54 -2.28
N VAL A 564 24.60 -14.80 -2.40
CA VAL A 564 24.04 -14.37 -3.68
C VAL A 564 24.51 -12.94 -3.97
N PRO A 565 25.07 -12.65 -5.16
CA PRO A 565 25.42 -11.29 -5.55
C PRO A 565 24.17 -10.42 -5.71
N MET A 566 24.31 -9.09 -5.58
CA MET A 566 23.19 -8.17 -5.87
C MET A 566 22.81 -8.20 -7.36
N GLY A 567 23.82 -8.30 -8.21
CA GLY A 567 23.67 -8.32 -9.65
C GLY A 567 24.79 -9.08 -10.33
N ILE A 568 24.46 -9.62 -11.50
CA ILE A 568 25.36 -10.38 -12.37
C ILE A 568 25.49 -9.63 -13.69
N ILE A 569 26.70 -9.51 -14.22
CA ILE A 569 26.93 -8.99 -15.57
C ILE A 569 27.67 -10.01 -16.42
N PHE A 570 27.12 -10.33 -17.58
CA PHE A 570 27.75 -11.15 -18.59
C PHE A 570 28.46 -10.25 -19.59
N VAL A 571 29.76 -10.45 -19.73
CA VAL A 571 30.64 -9.60 -20.54
C VAL A 571 31.37 -10.45 -21.55
N GLY A 572 31.40 -10.04 -22.80
CA GLY A 572 32.21 -10.72 -23.82
C GLY A 572 31.69 -10.48 -25.23
N PRO A 573 32.39 -11.00 -26.25
CA PRO A 573 32.02 -10.80 -27.64
C PRO A 573 30.64 -11.39 -27.97
N MET A 574 30.03 -10.90 -29.06
CA MET A 574 28.78 -11.46 -29.57
C MET A 574 28.97 -12.92 -30.02
N GLY A 575 27.91 -13.72 -29.97
CA GLY A 575 27.96 -15.13 -30.39
C GLY A 575 28.57 -16.10 -29.38
N THR A 576 28.82 -15.70 -28.14
CA THR A 576 29.36 -16.56 -27.06
C THR A 576 28.30 -17.27 -26.19
N GLY A 577 27.02 -17.15 -26.54
CA GLY A 577 25.94 -17.84 -25.80
C GLY A 577 25.49 -17.16 -24.50
N LYS A 578 25.78 -15.87 -24.29
CA LYS A 578 25.34 -15.10 -23.10
C LYS A 578 23.83 -15.21 -22.82
N THR A 579 22.99 -14.96 -23.82
CA THR A 579 21.53 -15.01 -23.69
C THR A 579 21.06 -16.42 -23.33
N PHE A 580 21.57 -17.44 -24.02
CA PHE A 580 21.23 -18.83 -23.74
C PHE A 580 21.67 -19.28 -22.34
N MET A 581 22.87 -18.86 -21.89
CA MET A 581 23.34 -19.12 -20.52
C MET A 581 22.45 -18.42 -19.47
N ALA A 582 21.96 -17.21 -19.75
CA ALA A 582 21.09 -16.48 -18.82
C ALA A 582 19.73 -17.18 -18.66
N GLU A 583 19.17 -17.69 -19.75
CA GLU A 583 17.95 -18.50 -19.74
C GLU A 583 18.16 -19.83 -19.01
N ALA A 584 19.30 -20.50 -19.25
CA ALA A 584 19.67 -21.72 -18.53
C ALA A 584 19.86 -21.47 -17.03
N PHE A 585 20.48 -20.35 -16.66
CA PHE A 585 20.61 -19.94 -15.26
C PHE A 585 19.26 -19.65 -14.61
N ALA A 586 18.29 -19.11 -15.36
CA ALA A 586 16.93 -18.92 -14.86
C ALA A 586 16.30 -20.26 -14.43
N ALA A 587 16.35 -21.29 -15.28
CA ALA A 587 15.91 -22.65 -14.95
C ALA A 587 16.64 -23.20 -13.72
N GLU A 588 17.97 -23.06 -13.68
CA GLU A 588 18.80 -23.60 -12.61
C GLU A 588 18.60 -22.88 -11.27
N SER A 589 18.28 -21.59 -11.27
CA SER A 589 18.00 -20.82 -10.06
C SER A 589 16.60 -21.08 -9.50
N GLY A 590 15.65 -21.48 -10.34
CA GLY A 590 14.23 -21.61 -9.96
C GLY A 590 13.51 -20.28 -9.72
N LEU A 591 14.13 -19.15 -10.08
CA LEU A 591 13.52 -17.84 -9.99
C LEU A 591 12.53 -17.62 -11.14
N THR A 592 11.50 -16.80 -10.90
CA THR A 592 10.65 -16.32 -11.99
C THR A 592 11.46 -15.39 -12.88
N CYS A 593 11.49 -15.61 -14.19
CA CYS A 593 12.33 -14.83 -15.09
C CYS A 593 11.53 -13.76 -15.84
N LEU A 594 11.97 -12.51 -15.72
CA LEU A 594 11.45 -11.36 -16.45
C LEU A 594 12.57 -10.74 -17.29
N LYS A 595 12.32 -10.48 -18.58
CA LYS A 595 13.27 -9.84 -19.50
C LYS A 595 12.71 -8.51 -19.99
N PHE A 596 13.53 -7.47 -20.03
CA PHE A 596 13.16 -6.21 -20.69
C PHE A 596 13.06 -6.37 -22.21
N LYS A 597 11.98 -5.88 -22.80
CA LYS A 597 11.75 -5.78 -24.25
C LYS A 597 12.18 -4.42 -24.77
N ASN A 598 13.00 -4.39 -25.84
CA ASN A 598 13.36 -3.18 -26.60
C ASN A 598 13.78 -2.00 -25.71
N PHE A 599 14.75 -2.22 -24.83
CA PHE A 599 15.25 -1.22 -23.88
C PHE A 599 15.84 0.06 -24.55
N ARG A 600 15.95 0.10 -25.89
CA ARG A 600 16.43 1.25 -26.70
C ARG A 600 15.33 2.22 -27.13
N GLU A 601 14.21 1.74 -27.67
CA GLU A 601 13.22 2.58 -28.40
C GLU A 601 12.12 3.13 -27.50
N LYS A 602 11.74 2.37 -26.46
CA LYS A 602 10.61 2.72 -25.59
C LYS A 602 11.01 3.65 -24.45
N TRP A 603 12.28 4.06 -24.41
CA TRP A 603 12.86 4.85 -23.33
C TRP A 603 13.10 6.33 -23.68
N VAL A 604 12.51 6.79 -24.80
CA VAL A 604 12.45 8.20 -25.20
C VAL A 604 11.01 8.68 -25.04
N GLY A 605 10.75 9.65 -24.14
CA GLY A 605 9.45 10.35 -24.05
C GLY A 605 8.76 10.35 -22.69
N SER A 606 8.67 9.22 -21.97
CA SER A 606 8.17 9.16 -20.58
C SER A 606 8.56 7.84 -19.92
N THR A 607 9.64 7.84 -19.12
CA THR A 607 10.34 6.59 -18.78
C THR A 607 10.47 6.27 -17.32
N GLU A 608 10.52 7.29 -16.47
CA GLU A 608 10.73 7.09 -15.05
C GLU A 608 9.54 6.36 -14.43
N GLY A 609 8.30 6.75 -14.79
CA GLY A 609 7.07 6.07 -14.34
C GLY A 609 6.97 4.62 -14.82
N ASN A 610 7.36 4.37 -16.08
CA ASN A 610 7.39 3.03 -16.65
C ASN A 610 8.40 2.11 -15.94
N LEU A 611 9.62 2.59 -15.66
CA LEU A 611 10.59 1.83 -14.86
C LEU A 611 10.04 1.57 -13.47
N GLU A 612 9.51 2.60 -12.81
CA GLU A 612 8.99 2.49 -11.45
C GLU A 612 7.89 1.43 -11.37
N LYS A 613 6.98 1.41 -12.35
CA LYS A 613 5.94 0.39 -12.43
C LYS A 613 6.51 -1.02 -12.57
N ILE A 614 7.54 -1.20 -13.41
CA ILE A 614 8.21 -2.50 -13.59
C ILE A 614 8.89 -2.93 -12.29
N LEU A 615 9.61 -2.03 -11.62
CA LEU A 615 10.29 -2.33 -10.36
C LEU A 615 9.30 -2.71 -9.25
N GLN A 616 8.18 -2.00 -9.12
CA GLN A 616 7.10 -2.35 -8.18
C GLN A 616 6.53 -3.76 -8.46
N VAL A 617 6.35 -4.13 -9.73
CA VAL A 617 5.92 -5.49 -10.09
C VAL A 617 6.98 -6.53 -9.74
N VAL A 618 8.26 -6.23 -9.98
CA VAL A 618 9.38 -7.11 -9.60
C VAL A 618 9.43 -7.33 -8.09
N GLU A 619 9.24 -6.27 -7.29
CA GLU A 619 9.10 -6.36 -5.83
C GLU A 619 7.91 -7.23 -5.41
N GLY A 620 6.74 -7.00 -6.03
CA GLY A 620 5.51 -7.75 -5.74
C GLY A 620 5.58 -9.24 -6.12
N LEU A 621 6.43 -9.60 -7.09
CA LEU A 621 6.73 -10.99 -7.43
C LEU A 621 7.64 -11.68 -6.40
N GLY A 622 8.47 -10.92 -5.69
CA GLY A 622 9.31 -11.37 -4.60
C GLY A 622 10.56 -12.15 -5.01
N TYR A 623 10.44 -13.18 -5.86
CA TYR A 623 11.56 -14.04 -6.30
C TYR A 623 11.75 -14.01 -7.82
N VAL A 624 12.63 -13.13 -8.28
CA VAL A 624 12.75 -12.78 -9.71
C VAL A 624 14.19 -12.69 -10.19
N LEU A 625 14.46 -13.25 -11.37
CA LEU A 625 15.62 -12.92 -12.19
C LEU A 625 15.20 -11.87 -13.23
N LEU A 626 15.72 -10.65 -13.10
CA LEU A 626 15.45 -9.55 -14.04
C LEU A 626 16.59 -9.45 -15.05
N ILE A 627 16.30 -9.81 -16.31
CA ILE A 627 17.27 -9.82 -17.41
C ILE A 627 17.22 -8.50 -18.19
N VAL A 628 18.40 -7.87 -18.30
CA VAL A 628 18.65 -6.68 -19.13
C VAL A 628 19.61 -7.06 -20.26
N ASP A 629 19.08 -7.21 -21.46
CA ASP A 629 19.86 -7.57 -22.65
C ASP A 629 20.29 -6.32 -23.45
N GLU A 630 21.42 -6.40 -24.15
CA GLU A 630 22.02 -5.32 -24.95
C GLU A 630 22.15 -3.95 -24.24
N ALA A 631 22.54 -3.94 -22.96
CA ALA A 631 22.61 -2.71 -22.17
C ALA A 631 23.62 -1.67 -22.71
N ASP A 632 24.61 -2.07 -23.50
CA ASP A 632 25.54 -1.13 -24.14
C ASP A 632 24.92 -0.25 -25.22
N ARG A 633 23.85 -0.71 -25.88
CA ARG A 633 23.15 0.06 -26.92
C ARG A 633 22.20 1.11 -26.35
N SER A 634 21.91 1.03 -25.07
CA SER A 634 20.91 1.84 -24.38
C SER A 634 21.48 2.73 -23.28
N MET A 635 22.63 2.36 -22.73
CA MET A 635 23.36 3.12 -21.71
C MET A 635 24.51 3.95 -22.28
N GLY A 636 24.67 3.94 -23.61
CA GLY A 636 25.74 4.62 -24.32
C GLY A 636 25.60 6.15 -24.36
N SER A 637 26.50 6.81 -23.61
CA SER A 637 26.90 8.23 -23.64
C SER A 637 25.80 9.30 -23.57
N ALA A 638 25.72 9.96 -22.41
CA ALA A 638 24.98 11.19 -22.15
C ALA A 638 25.42 12.42 -22.99
N THR A 639 26.22 12.23 -24.04
CA THR A 639 26.77 13.32 -24.88
C THR A 639 25.92 13.64 -26.11
N ASP A 640 24.98 12.79 -26.53
CA ASP A 640 24.09 13.07 -27.65
C ASP A 640 22.70 13.50 -27.14
N GLY A 641 22.51 14.81 -26.97
CA GLY A 641 21.22 15.51 -27.10
C GLY A 641 20.10 15.32 -26.05
N ASP A 642 20.04 14.21 -25.31
CA ASP A 642 18.85 13.83 -24.49
C ASP A 642 19.04 13.97 -22.95
N GLY A 643 19.93 14.90 -22.57
CA GLY A 643 20.72 14.97 -21.32
C GLY A 643 20.02 15.12 -19.95
N GLY A 644 19.00 14.33 -19.62
CA GLY A 644 18.59 14.20 -18.21
C GLY A 644 17.67 13.03 -17.87
N THR A 645 16.88 12.54 -18.83
CA THR A 645 15.87 11.51 -18.55
C THR A 645 16.49 10.11 -18.47
N SER A 646 17.39 9.76 -19.41
CA SER A 646 18.14 8.49 -19.36
C SER A 646 18.96 8.37 -18.07
N SER A 647 19.65 9.43 -17.63
CA SER A 647 20.44 9.41 -16.40
C SER A 647 19.62 9.14 -15.12
N ARG A 648 18.36 9.58 -15.06
CA ARG A 648 17.49 9.36 -13.90
C ARG A 648 16.95 7.93 -13.83
N VAL A 649 16.56 7.37 -14.98
CA VAL A 649 16.18 5.96 -15.10
C VAL A 649 17.33 5.06 -14.62
N ILE A 650 18.56 5.36 -15.05
CA ILE A 650 19.76 4.66 -14.59
C ILE A 650 19.97 4.82 -13.08
N ALA A 651 19.80 6.03 -12.54
CA ALA A 651 19.94 6.29 -11.11
C ALA A 651 18.94 5.47 -10.28
N ARG A 652 17.68 5.39 -10.72
CA ARG A 652 16.65 4.60 -10.04
C ARG A 652 16.95 3.11 -10.10
N LEU A 653 17.39 2.58 -11.25
CA LEU A 653 17.83 1.19 -11.35
C LEU A 653 19.04 0.90 -10.44
N LYS A 654 20.01 1.82 -10.36
CA LYS A 654 21.16 1.70 -9.44
C LYS A 654 20.71 1.63 -7.98
N GLU A 655 19.77 2.48 -7.58
CA GLU A 655 19.21 2.50 -6.22
C GLU A 655 18.52 1.16 -5.90
N PHE A 656 17.64 0.71 -6.78
CA PHE A 656 16.95 -0.58 -6.67
C PHE A 656 17.91 -1.76 -6.52
N MET A 657 18.99 -1.79 -7.30
CA MET A 657 20.04 -2.80 -7.21
C MET A 657 20.87 -2.72 -5.92
N SER A 658 20.94 -1.55 -5.28
CA SER A 658 21.75 -1.34 -4.08
C SER A 658 20.99 -1.70 -2.80
N ASP A 659 19.66 -1.88 -2.86
CA ASP A 659 18.87 -2.28 -1.69
C ASP A 659 19.15 -3.73 -1.29
N THR A 660 19.82 -3.91 -0.15
CA THR A 660 20.17 -5.22 0.40
C THR A 660 18.96 -6.08 0.78
N SER A 661 17.77 -5.49 0.97
CA SER A 661 16.52 -6.22 1.22
C SER A 661 16.17 -7.18 0.07
N HIS A 662 16.63 -6.85 -1.14
CA HIS A 662 16.43 -7.61 -2.37
C HIS A 662 17.39 -8.81 -2.51
N ARG A 663 18.47 -8.88 -1.73
CA ARG A 663 19.52 -9.88 -1.92
C ARG A 663 18.97 -11.31 -1.82
N GLY A 664 19.26 -12.13 -2.83
CA GLY A 664 18.80 -13.53 -2.92
C GLY A 664 17.32 -13.71 -3.26
N ARG A 665 16.58 -12.61 -3.39
CA ARG A 665 15.17 -12.56 -3.80
C ARG A 665 15.05 -12.04 -5.23
N ILE A 666 15.64 -10.88 -5.48
CA ILE A 666 15.69 -10.26 -6.80
C ILE A 666 17.15 -10.23 -7.24
N VAL A 667 17.43 -10.79 -8.42
CA VAL A 667 18.76 -10.77 -9.03
C VAL A 667 18.65 -10.08 -10.37
N VAL A 668 19.42 -8.99 -10.55
CA VAL A 668 19.51 -8.30 -11.84
C VAL A 668 20.66 -8.91 -12.65
N LEU A 669 20.36 -9.44 -13.84
CA LEU A 669 21.34 -9.99 -14.77
C LEU A 669 21.42 -9.10 -16.01
N MET A 670 22.57 -8.49 -16.25
CA MET A 670 22.82 -7.65 -17.42
C MET A 670 23.76 -8.34 -18.40
N MET A 671 23.52 -8.17 -19.70
CA MET A 671 24.41 -8.69 -20.76
C MET A 671 24.92 -7.55 -21.63
N THR A 672 26.22 -7.54 -21.90
CA THR A 672 26.85 -6.49 -22.72
C THR A 672 28.07 -7.02 -23.48
N ASN A 673 28.28 -6.48 -24.68
CA ASN A 673 29.53 -6.67 -25.44
C ASN A 673 30.52 -5.52 -25.22
N ARG A 674 30.07 -4.41 -24.62
CA ARG A 674 30.82 -3.15 -24.45
C ARG A 674 30.67 -2.63 -23.02
N PRO A 675 31.26 -3.32 -22.02
CA PRO A 675 31.20 -2.89 -20.62
C PRO A 675 31.90 -1.55 -20.37
N ASP A 676 32.74 -1.11 -21.30
CA ASP A 676 33.39 0.20 -21.31
C ASP A 676 32.40 1.36 -21.55
N LYS A 677 31.24 1.08 -22.16
CA LYS A 677 30.16 2.06 -22.38
C LYS A 677 29.18 2.16 -21.21
N LEU A 678 29.25 1.24 -20.26
CA LEU A 678 28.42 1.27 -19.07
C LEU A 678 28.97 2.25 -18.05
N ASP A 679 28.06 2.89 -17.32
CA ASP A 679 28.41 3.74 -16.19
C ASP A 679 29.26 2.96 -15.16
N ALA A 680 30.42 3.50 -14.80
CA ALA A 680 31.34 2.89 -13.85
C ALA A 680 30.68 2.59 -12.49
N ASP A 681 29.68 3.38 -12.10
CA ASP A 681 28.92 3.19 -10.88
C ASP A 681 28.10 1.89 -10.88
N LEU A 682 27.55 1.46 -12.02
CA LEU A 682 26.83 0.18 -12.11
C LEU A 682 27.77 -1.01 -11.82
N LYS A 683 29.05 -0.86 -12.15
CA LYS A 683 30.08 -1.89 -12.04
C LYS A 683 30.74 -1.96 -10.66
N ARG A 684 30.34 -1.11 -9.72
CA ARG A 684 30.89 -1.09 -8.35
C ARG A 684 30.32 -2.24 -7.50
N PRO A 685 31.06 -2.70 -6.47
CA PRO A 685 30.53 -3.60 -5.46
C PRO A 685 29.27 -3.03 -4.78
N GLY A 686 28.33 -3.91 -4.46
CA GLY A 686 26.96 -3.60 -4.05
C GLY A 686 25.93 -3.53 -5.20
N ARG A 687 26.34 -3.74 -6.45
CA ARG A 687 25.49 -3.70 -7.66
C ARG A 687 25.82 -4.87 -8.57
N PHE A 688 26.58 -4.68 -9.66
CA PHE A 688 27.11 -5.79 -10.45
C PHE A 688 28.37 -6.37 -9.81
N ASP A 689 28.14 -7.15 -8.75
CA ASP A 689 29.17 -7.78 -7.93
C ASP A 689 29.85 -8.94 -8.63
N LEU A 690 29.12 -9.65 -9.50
CA LEU A 690 29.60 -10.82 -10.20
C LEU A 690 29.67 -10.56 -11.71
N LYS A 691 30.88 -10.50 -12.24
CA LYS A 691 31.19 -10.18 -13.63
C LYS A 691 31.74 -11.42 -14.29
N ILE A 692 30.94 -12.02 -15.17
CA ILE A 692 31.20 -13.32 -15.79
C ILE A 692 31.68 -13.09 -17.22
N PRO A 693 32.94 -13.40 -17.52
CA PRO A 693 33.50 -13.19 -18.85
C PRO A 693 33.20 -14.39 -19.76
N PHE A 694 32.73 -14.10 -20.97
CA PHE A 694 32.44 -15.08 -22.02
C PHE A 694 33.45 -14.94 -23.15
N PHE A 695 33.93 -16.08 -23.65
CA PHE A 695 34.92 -16.16 -24.72
C PHE A 695 34.47 -17.16 -25.78
N PHE A 696 35.16 -17.17 -26.92
CA PHE A 696 34.98 -18.24 -27.91
C PHE A 696 35.53 -19.56 -27.37
N PRO A 697 34.98 -20.71 -27.79
CA PRO A 697 35.48 -22.02 -27.38
C PRO A 697 36.95 -22.18 -27.80
N GLU A 698 37.84 -22.41 -26.82
CA GLU A 698 39.30 -22.41 -27.05
C GLU A 698 39.84 -23.80 -27.39
N ASP A 699 39.45 -24.80 -26.61
CA ASP A 699 39.91 -26.17 -26.83
C ASP A 699 38.98 -26.96 -27.75
N HIS A 700 39.55 -28.02 -28.31
CA HIS A 700 38.86 -28.90 -29.25
C HIS A 700 37.64 -29.57 -28.62
N GLY A 701 37.73 -29.98 -27.35
CA GLY A 701 36.61 -30.58 -26.61
C GLY A 701 35.46 -29.60 -26.36
N GLU A 702 35.76 -28.34 -26.03
CA GLU A 702 34.76 -27.28 -25.91
C GLU A 702 34.01 -27.06 -27.23
N ARG A 703 34.71 -27.05 -28.37
CA ARG A 703 34.07 -26.91 -29.69
C ARG A 703 33.14 -28.08 -30.00
N ILE A 704 33.56 -29.33 -29.75
CA ILE A 704 32.69 -30.51 -29.89
C ILE A 704 31.44 -30.36 -29.02
N ALA A 705 31.61 -30.04 -27.74
CA ALA A 705 30.49 -29.89 -26.81
C ALA A 705 29.50 -28.80 -27.24
N VAL A 706 30.00 -27.70 -27.82
CA VAL A 706 29.17 -26.64 -28.40
C VAL A 706 28.43 -27.11 -29.65
N LEU A 707 29.11 -27.81 -30.57
CA LEU A 707 28.49 -28.39 -31.77
C LEU A 707 27.36 -29.38 -31.41
N GLU A 708 27.59 -30.28 -30.45
CA GLU A 708 26.58 -31.23 -29.97
C GLU A 708 25.36 -30.51 -29.35
N ALA A 709 25.61 -29.48 -28.54
CA ALA A 709 24.54 -28.68 -27.94
C ALA A 709 23.72 -27.95 -29.02
N LEU A 710 24.38 -27.38 -30.02
CA LEU A 710 23.73 -26.66 -31.11
C LEU A 710 22.97 -27.59 -32.07
N ALA A 711 23.48 -28.79 -32.33
CA ALA A 711 22.76 -29.81 -33.10
C ALA A 711 21.45 -30.19 -32.41
N ARG A 712 21.48 -30.42 -31.08
CA ARG A 712 20.28 -30.68 -30.28
C ARG A 712 19.31 -29.49 -30.28
N LYS A 713 19.82 -28.27 -30.06
CA LYS A 713 19.01 -27.03 -30.05
C LYS A 713 18.27 -26.83 -31.38
N ASN A 714 18.96 -27.05 -32.50
CA ASN A 714 18.41 -26.87 -33.85
C ASN A 714 17.68 -28.12 -34.39
N LYS A 715 17.58 -29.20 -33.59
CA LYS A 715 16.94 -30.47 -33.96
C LYS A 715 17.53 -31.08 -35.23
N LEU A 716 18.85 -30.99 -35.38
CA LEU A 716 19.59 -31.58 -36.49
C LEU A 716 19.94 -33.03 -36.13
N THR A 717 19.70 -33.95 -37.06
CA THR A 717 20.07 -35.36 -36.92
C THR A 717 21.42 -35.57 -37.60
N LEU A 718 22.41 -35.95 -36.81
CA LEU A 718 23.75 -36.29 -37.30
C LEU A 718 23.81 -37.80 -37.54
N ALA A 719 24.44 -38.21 -38.65
CA ALA A 719 24.76 -39.61 -38.91
C ALA A 719 25.81 -40.13 -37.90
N GLU A 720 25.93 -41.45 -37.75
CA GLU A 720 26.98 -42.04 -36.90
C GLU A 720 28.40 -41.69 -37.37
N ASP A 721 28.56 -41.42 -38.66
CA ASP A 721 29.83 -41.03 -39.29
C ASP A 721 30.02 -39.51 -39.38
N ALA A 722 29.09 -38.69 -38.89
CA ALA A 722 29.24 -37.25 -38.87
C ALA A 722 30.45 -36.85 -38.01
N ASP A 723 31.54 -36.47 -38.67
CA ASP A 723 32.84 -36.25 -38.04
C ASP A 723 32.92 -34.88 -37.34
N LEU A 724 32.35 -34.81 -36.13
CA LEU A 724 32.43 -33.64 -35.26
C LEU A 724 33.88 -33.30 -34.86
N ASP A 725 34.77 -34.29 -34.80
CA ASP A 725 36.20 -34.08 -34.53
C ASP A 725 36.85 -33.27 -35.66
N ALA A 726 36.62 -33.64 -36.91
CA ALA A 726 37.09 -32.89 -38.09
C ALA A 726 36.48 -31.49 -38.15
N ALA A 727 35.18 -31.37 -37.85
CA ALA A 727 34.52 -30.07 -37.81
C ALA A 727 35.10 -29.15 -36.73
N ALA A 728 35.34 -29.68 -35.52
CA ALA A 728 35.96 -28.93 -34.43
C ALA A 728 37.42 -28.52 -34.73
N ASN A 729 38.15 -29.31 -35.53
CA ASN A 729 39.48 -28.95 -36.01
C ASN A 729 39.45 -27.85 -37.08
N GLY A 730 38.49 -27.92 -38.02
CA GLY A 730 38.36 -26.94 -39.09
C GLY A 730 37.75 -25.60 -38.68
N THR A 731 37.21 -25.51 -37.46
CA THR A 731 36.51 -24.32 -36.94
C THR A 731 37.23 -23.65 -35.79
N GLU A 732 38.57 -23.73 -35.76
CA GLU A 732 39.38 -23.09 -34.72
C GLU A 732 39.10 -21.57 -34.66
N GLY A 733 38.85 -21.10 -33.44
CA GLY A 733 38.51 -19.72 -33.17
C GLY A 733 37.11 -19.31 -33.62
N TYR A 734 36.22 -20.21 -34.04
CA TYR A 734 34.82 -19.86 -34.34
C TYR A 734 34.04 -19.59 -33.04
N SER A 735 33.13 -18.62 -33.07
CA SER A 735 32.14 -18.38 -32.01
C SER A 735 31.06 -19.44 -32.01
N GLY A 736 30.26 -19.53 -30.93
CA GLY A 736 29.09 -20.41 -30.92
C GLY A 736 28.09 -20.11 -32.04
N ALA A 737 27.90 -18.84 -32.40
CA ALA A 737 27.03 -18.46 -33.52
C ALA A 737 27.60 -18.84 -34.89
N GLU A 738 28.93 -18.82 -35.04
CA GLU A 738 29.61 -19.25 -36.26
C GLU A 738 29.58 -20.79 -36.38
N LEU A 739 29.77 -21.51 -35.27
CA LEU A 739 29.57 -22.97 -35.22
C LEU A 739 28.11 -23.38 -35.52
N GLU A 740 27.13 -22.60 -35.03
CA GLU A 740 25.71 -22.80 -35.37
C GLU A 740 25.48 -22.60 -36.87
N SER A 741 26.13 -21.60 -37.47
CA SER A 741 26.05 -21.35 -38.91
C SER A 741 26.64 -22.52 -39.73
N VAL A 742 27.73 -23.12 -39.28
CA VAL A 742 28.31 -24.34 -39.90
C VAL A 742 27.31 -25.50 -39.86
N LEU A 743 26.67 -25.76 -38.72
CA LEU A 743 25.69 -26.85 -38.61
C LEU A 743 24.44 -26.62 -39.46
N LEU A 744 23.95 -25.38 -39.52
CA LEU A 744 22.80 -25.03 -40.37
C LEU A 744 23.15 -25.15 -41.86
N ALA A 745 24.36 -24.77 -42.26
CA ALA A 745 24.85 -24.97 -43.62
C ALA A 745 25.01 -26.45 -43.95
N ALA A 746 25.49 -27.28 -43.02
CA ALA A 746 25.56 -28.73 -43.18
C ALA A 746 24.17 -29.34 -43.37
N GLY A 747 23.17 -28.88 -42.62
CA GLY A 747 21.77 -29.27 -42.82
C GLY A 747 21.22 -28.87 -44.20
N ALA A 748 21.62 -27.70 -44.71
CA ALA A 748 21.25 -27.28 -46.06
C ALA A 748 21.92 -28.13 -47.14
N HIS A 749 23.21 -28.47 -46.99
CA HIS A 749 23.93 -29.35 -47.91
C HIS A 749 23.34 -30.76 -47.95
N SER A 750 23.03 -31.32 -46.78
CA SER A 750 22.34 -32.61 -46.63
C SER A 750 21.01 -32.62 -47.38
N ALA A 751 20.21 -31.55 -47.24
CA ALA A 751 18.94 -31.41 -47.96
C ALA A 751 19.13 -31.23 -49.49
N GLU A 752 20.18 -30.53 -49.94
CA GLU A 752 20.53 -30.43 -51.37
C GLU A 752 20.94 -31.78 -51.97
N ALA A 753 21.59 -32.62 -51.17
CA ALA A 753 22.04 -33.96 -51.53
C ALA A 753 20.95 -35.04 -51.36
N ASP A 754 19.76 -34.67 -50.89
CA ASP A 754 18.63 -35.57 -50.58
C ASP A 754 18.99 -36.62 -49.51
N HIS A 755 19.89 -36.26 -48.59
CA HIS A 755 20.26 -37.06 -47.42
C HIS A 755 19.21 -36.90 -46.30
N GLU A 756 18.86 -38.00 -45.61
CA GLU A 756 17.93 -37.95 -44.48
C GLU A 756 18.56 -37.39 -43.19
N VAL A 757 19.88 -37.43 -43.10
CA VAL A 757 20.70 -37.01 -41.95
C VAL A 757 21.94 -36.26 -42.44
N ILE A 758 22.57 -35.49 -41.56
CA ILE A 758 23.83 -34.80 -41.88
C ILE A 758 24.96 -35.81 -41.83
N GLU A 759 25.58 -36.10 -42.98
CA GLU A 759 26.71 -37.01 -43.12
C GLU A 759 28.05 -36.26 -43.01
N ALA A 760 29.16 -36.99 -42.96
CA ALA A 760 30.51 -36.43 -42.86
C ALA A 760 30.83 -35.42 -43.99
N GLU A 761 30.41 -35.72 -45.22
CA GLU A 761 30.68 -34.89 -46.40
C GLU A 761 29.95 -33.53 -46.31
N ASP A 762 28.70 -33.53 -45.86
CA ASP A 762 27.89 -32.32 -45.69
C ASP A 762 28.53 -31.35 -44.69
N LEU A 763 29.00 -31.91 -43.57
CA LEU A 763 29.65 -31.17 -42.50
C LEU A 763 31.01 -30.64 -42.95
N ALA A 764 31.82 -31.45 -43.63
CA ALA A 764 33.11 -31.02 -44.18
C ALA A 764 32.94 -29.89 -45.22
N ARG A 765 31.95 -30.01 -46.11
CA ARG A 765 31.59 -28.97 -47.07
C ARG A 765 31.15 -27.69 -46.38
N ALA A 766 30.34 -27.79 -45.32
CA ALA A 766 29.90 -26.63 -44.55
C ALA A 766 31.03 -25.91 -43.84
N VAL A 767 31.98 -26.65 -43.25
CA VAL A 767 33.18 -26.07 -42.61
C VAL A 767 34.03 -25.31 -43.64
N ALA A 768 34.14 -25.81 -44.86
CA ALA A 768 34.89 -25.14 -45.93
C ALA A 768 34.16 -23.91 -46.51
N ASP A 769 32.83 -23.91 -46.49
CA ASP A 769 32.00 -22.87 -47.11
C ASP A 769 31.69 -21.69 -46.16
N VAL A 770 31.51 -21.94 -44.86
CA VAL A 770 31.16 -20.90 -43.89
C VAL A 770 32.36 -20.02 -43.54
N ILE A 771 32.29 -18.77 -43.99
CA ILE A 771 33.31 -17.74 -43.72
C ILE A 771 32.85 -16.85 -42.55
N PRO A 772 33.58 -16.79 -41.42
CA PRO A 772 33.25 -15.92 -40.30
C PRO A 772 33.48 -14.45 -40.65
N SER A 773 32.45 -13.62 -40.54
CA SER A 773 32.55 -12.17 -40.74
C SER A 773 32.83 -11.46 -39.43
N ARG A 774 34.11 -11.15 -39.17
CA ARG A 774 34.52 -10.49 -37.93
C ARG A 774 35.72 -9.57 -38.09
N ASP A 775 35.70 -8.51 -37.30
CA ASP A 775 36.88 -7.67 -37.09
C ASP A 775 37.69 -8.25 -35.94
N THR A 776 38.83 -8.86 -36.26
CA THR A 776 39.71 -9.52 -35.28
C THR A 776 40.22 -8.57 -34.20
N ARG A 777 40.46 -7.29 -34.53
CA ARG A 777 40.89 -6.30 -33.53
C ARG A 777 39.76 -5.91 -32.60
N MET A 778 38.55 -5.76 -33.14
CA MET A 778 37.37 -5.47 -32.33
C MET A 778 37.04 -6.65 -31.41
N LEU A 779 37.17 -7.88 -31.91
CA LEU A 779 37.01 -9.10 -31.11
C LEU A 779 38.01 -9.12 -29.96
N GLU A 780 39.30 -8.97 -30.25
CA GLU A 780 40.34 -8.92 -29.22
C GLU A 780 40.07 -7.81 -28.20
N PHE A 781 39.61 -6.64 -28.66
CA PHE A 781 39.22 -5.55 -27.76
C PHE A 781 38.08 -5.95 -26.82
N MET A 782 37.04 -6.64 -27.31
CA MET A 782 35.96 -7.15 -26.46
C MET A 782 36.44 -8.25 -25.49
N GLU A 783 37.32 -9.15 -25.92
CA GLU A 783 37.92 -10.17 -25.04
C GLU A 783 38.74 -9.52 -23.93
N MET A 784 39.60 -8.55 -24.27
CA MET A 784 40.40 -7.83 -23.28
C MET A 784 39.54 -7.01 -22.31
N LEU A 785 38.41 -6.46 -22.76
CA LEU A 785 37.42 -5.84 -21.87
C LEU A 785 36.78 -6.86 -20.92
N ALA A 786 36.46 -8.06 -21.40
CA ALA A 786 35.94 -9.12 -20.56
C ALA A 786 36.97 -9.60 -19.52
N VAL A 787 38.25 -9.70 -19.90
CA VAL A 787 39.36 -9.99 -18.98
C VAL A 787 39.47 -8.89 -17.92
N PHE A 788 39.47 -7.63 -18.35
CA PHE A 788 39.58 -6.47 -17.45
C PHE A 788 38.44 -6.39 -16.43
N GLU A 789 37.21 -6.67 -16.86
CA GLU A 789 36.04 -6.58 -16.00
C GLU A 789 35.79 -7.84 -15.17
N SER A 790 36.46 -8.96 -15.45
CA SER A 790 36.19 -10.22 -14.74
C SER A 790 36.40 -10.12 -13.24
N THR A 791 35.47 -10.68 -12.45
CA THR A 791 35.58 -10.69 -10.99
C THR A 791 36.63 -11.68 -10.49
N ASN A 792 36.79 -12.82 -11.17
CA ASN A 792 37.66 -13.90 -10.71
C ASN A 792 38.51 -14.47 -11.84
N ARG A 793 39.83 -14.55 -11.63
CA ARG A 793 40.76 -15.16 -12.58
C ARG A 793 40.40 -16.60 -12.95
N ARG A 794 39.81 -17.38 -12.04
CA ARG A 794 39.39 -18.78 -12.31
C ARG A 794 38.36 -18.92 -13.44
N MET A 795 37.62 -17.85 -13.74
CA MET A 795 36.62 -17.84 -14.83
C MET A 795 37.28 -17.56 -16.18
N LEU A 796 38.53 -17.07 -16.18
CA LEU A 796 39.25 -16.77 -17.40
C LEU A 796 39.81 -18.05 -18.05
N PRO A 797 39.89 -18.10 -19.38
CA PRO A 797 40.68 -19.07 -20.10
C PRO A 797 42.16 -19.02 -19.72
N GLU A 798 42.89 -20.13 -19.90
CA GLU A 798 44.26 -20.28 -19.40
C GLU A 798 45.21 -19.22 -19.94
N ARG A 799 45.05 -18.83 -21.21
CA ARG A 799 45.86 -17.77 -21.86
C ARG A 799 45.73 -16.40 -21.20
N PHE A 800 44.65 -16.15 -20.46
CA PHE A 800 44.39 -14.86 -19.79
C PHE A 800 44.60 -14.91 -18.27
N GLN A 801 44.72 -16.10 -17.66
CA GLN A 801 44.82 -16.25 -16.20
C GLN A 801 46.09 -15.64 -15.60
N SER A 802 47.19 -15.68 -16.34
CA SER A 802 48.50 -15.19 -15.91
C SER A 802 48.73 -13.70 -16.22
N LEU A 803 47.83 -13.05 -16.96
CA LEU A 803 47.98 -11.64 -17.30
C LEU A 803 47.81 -10.75 -16.06
N ASP A 804 48.72 -9.78 -15.92
CA ASP A 804 48.57 -8.70 -14.95
C ASP A 804 47.69 -7.57 -15.51
N THR A 805 47.21 -6.73 -14.60
CA THR A 805 46.27 -5.66 -14.92
C THR A 805 46.90 -4.58 -15.81
N ASP A 806 48.20 -4.31 -15.63
CA ASP A 806 48.93 -3.31 -16.42
C ASP A 806 49.09 -3.74 -17.88
N THR A 807 49.38 -5.02 -18.12
CA THR A 807 49.45 -5.60 -19.49
C THR A 807 48.10 -5.53 -20.17
N VAL A 808 47.02 -5.85 -19.44
CA VAL A 808 45.65 -5.74 -19.96
C VAL A 808 45.31 -4.30 -20.35
N HIS A 809 45.63 -3.32 -19.49
CA HIS A 809 45.44 -1.90 -19.78
C HIS A 809 46.23 -1.44 -21.00
N ALA A 810 47.53 -1.74 -21.04
CA ALA A 810 48.39 -1.35 -22.16
C ALA A 810 47.87 -1.92 -23.49
N ARG A 811 47.36 -3.16 -23.48
CA ARG A 811 46.77 -3.78 -24.67
C ARG A 811 45.46 -3.11 -25.08
N LEU A 812 44.58 -2.80 -24.13
CA LEU A 812 43.34 -2.07 -24.40
C LEU A 812 43.61 -0.68 -25.01
N ASP A 813 44.60 0.05 -24.50
CA ASP A 813 44.95 1.37 -25.03
C ASP A 813 45.54 1.30 -26.45
N ALA A 814 46.38 0.29 -26.71
CA ALA A 814 46.87 0.01 -28.06
C ALA A 814 45.73 -0.31 -29.04
N LEU A 815 44.76 -1.12 -28.62
CA LEU A 815 43.60 -1.48 -29.44
C LEU A 815 42.67 -0.27 -29.69
N ARG A 816 42.46 0.60 -28.69
CA ARG A 816 41.72 1.87 -28.87
C ARG A 816 42.33 2.75 -29.95
N LEU A 817 43.65 2.92 -29.92
CA LEU A 817 44.39 3.67 -30.94
C LEU A 817 44.22 3.07 -32.35
N GLN A 818 44.26 1.75 -32.46
CA GLN A 818 44.13 1.05 -33.75
C GLN A 818 42.72 1.05 -34.32
N LEU A 819 41.69 1.00 -33.46
CA LEU A 819 40.29 0.97 -33.87
C LEU A 819 39.71 2.38 -34.08
N GLY A 820 40.32 3.41 -33.50
CA GLY A 820 39.93 4.81 -33.70
C GLY A 820 38.48 5.09 -33.30
N ARG A 821 37.71 5.77 -34.16
CA ARG A 821 36.30 6.13 -33.91
C ARG A 821 35.33 4.94 -33.84
N ARG A 822 35.79 3.72 -34.07
CA ARG A 822 34.94 2.51 -34.01
C ARG A 822 34.73 2.04 -32.56
N VAL A 823 35.55 2.50 -31.62
CA VAL A 823 35.44 2.22 -30.18
C VAL A 823 34.68 3.32 -29.49
#